data_AF-A0A8H5HGZ7-F1
#
_entry.id   AF-A0A8H5HGZ7-F1
#
_cell.length_a   1.000
_cell.length_b   1.000
_cell.length_c   1.000
_cell.angle_alpha   90.00
_cell.angle_beta   90.00
_cell.angle_gamma   90.00
#
_symmetry.space_group_name_H-M   'P 1'
#
loop_
_entity.id
_entity.type
_entity.pdbx_description
1 polymer ?
#
loop_
_entity_poly.entity_id
_entity_poly.type
_entity_poly.pdbx_seq_one_letter_code
_entity_poly.pdbx_strand_id
1 'polypeptide(L)'
;MTAGINLTFTRQTNHMLTVPWSSLEGWGVPKIEPYGPLSLEPSCTVLHYAQTIFEGMKAYRDEQGKLSLFRPDMNMKRMNTSAARLALPTFDGDALLELIKKLIQTDKEWIPKEPGHSLYIRPTMIGTQKFIGVAPPSEALIFVICSPVGPYYPDGFKPIALYGTTEYIRAAPGGTGAYKLGVNYAPGVMPQKEAAKRGYVQNLWLHGSEHYLTEVGTMNMFVVLRKGNATELVTPPLDGMILPGVTRDSVLSLARSHAAGTYKLANLADDLIVSERPITMKEIQEAEAAGTLVELFGAGTAAIISPVNRIGYLGKDVHIPTGPDGMGPVSRPIWTELVGRQMGAIPSPSPLCLRSIHLDFPTMAGPAVTRAARARAFATHASAVPRNFTSITPSYPTLIQNLQHVRNTLKRPLTLAEKILYSHLHDPINGLRDGGRVRGEAYLQLKPERVAMQDASAQMALLQFMSAGLARCAVPTSIHCDHLIQASEGAKPDLERSIVSNQEVFDFLESAARKYGIEFWRPGSGIIHQIVLENYAAPGMLMLGTDSHTPNAGGLGMLAIGVGGADAVDAMTGTPWELKAPQITGVYLTGNLSGWATTKDLILYLAGKLTVRGGTGRIIEYFGPGVHNQSCTGLATISNMGAEVGATTSTFPYTSNMRSYLHATGRGPVAQAADEAAAQGFLSADEGAEYDEVIEINLSELEPTINGPFTPDLATPLSKFGEFVKEQGWKDELSAGLIGSCTNSSYEDMVPFLCTPGSEQIRATMERDNVTSTLQDVGAVVLANACGPCIGQMQWKRKDKRGEENAILTSFNRNFKSRNDGNRFTMNFLASPTIVTAMAFSGSLSFNPMTDTLTLPNGELFKFSPPAGQDLPSAGFTPGEIAFYPSPNPEPQPNAEVIIKKDSQRLELLEPFSSPFLDNLELPRLKVLMRAINDEGGDMNVAFDHDTPNGASETDTIPNVAKRMKTRSQPWALIVDENYGEGSAREHAALQPRFYGCNLIVARSFARIHETNLKKQGILPLWFVNKSDYSRIGSGDVVETVGLAEVLARKPEAVINLKVTTRDGQSFEIPTKHTLSTDQIKWLRAGSALNYIRSQMK
;
A
#
# COMPACT_ATOMS: atom_id res chain seq x y z
N MET A 1 -9.37 -29.93 16.43
CA MET A 1 -10.51 -29.53 15.58
C MET A 1 -10.59 -30.44 14.35
N THR A 2 -10.89 -31.73 14.52
CA THR A 2 -10.91 -32.71 13.43
C THR A 2 -12.04 -33.70 13.65
N ALA A 3 -13.27 -33.26 13.42
CA ALA A 3 -14.41 -34.15 13.22
C ALA A 3 -15.31 -33.49 12.17
N GLY A 4 -15.41 -34.09 10.99
CA GLY A 4 -16.44 -33.74 9.99
C GLY A 4 -15.99 -33.03 8.70
N ILE A 5 -14.72 -33.08 8.28
CA ILE A 5 -14.29 -32.47 7.00
C ILE A 5 -13.95 -33.55 5.98
N ASN A 6 -14.62 -33.50 4.82
CA ASN A 6 -14.34 -34.35 3.66
C ASN A 6 -12.93 -34.03 3.10
N LEU A 7 -11.92 -34.84 3.45
CA LEU A 7 -10.51 -34.61 3.12
C LEU A 7 -10.22 -34.91 1.64
N THR A 8 -10.48 -33.93 0.78
CA THR A 8 -10.13 -33.92 -0.66
C THR A 8 -8.82 -33.16 -0.90
N PHE A 9 -8.18 -33.35 -2.07
CA PHE A 9 -6.92 -32.69 -2.49
C PHE A 9 -6.95 -31.14 -2.57
N THR A 10 -8.02 -30.50 -2.10
CA THR A 10 -8.29 -29.07 -2.20
C THR A 10 -7.67 -28.26 -1.06
N ARG A 11 -7.49 -28.87 0.13
CA ARG A 11 -6.94 -28.18 1.31
C ARG A 11 -5.43 -28.34 1.38
N GLN A 12 -4.69 -27.24 1.45
CA GLN A 12 -3.23 -27.24 1.57
C GLN A 12 -2.80 -27.02 3.04
N THR A 13 -1.57 -27.40 3.37
CA THR A 13 -0.96 -27.09 4.67
C THR A 13 -0.53 -25.62 4.74
N ASN A 14 -0.13 -25.18 5.93
CA ASN A 14 0.18 -23.77 6.19
C ASN A 14 1.46 -23.30 5.50
N HIS A 15 2.35 -24.21 5.10
CA HIS A 15 3.65 -23.87 4.54
C HIS A 15 3.89 -24.55 3.19
N MET A 16 4.78 -23.97 2.39
CA MET A 16 5.36 -24.56 1.19
C MET A 16 6.87 -24.35 1.18
N LEU A 17 7.58 -25.23 0.49
CA LEU A 17 9.01 -25.07 0.22
C LEU A 17 9.19 -24.44 -1.15
N THR A 18 10.07 -23.45 -1.30
CA THR A 18 10.50 -22.88 -2.58
C THR A 18 12.02 -22.88 -2.70
N VAL A 19 12.53 -23.21 -3.88
CA VAL A 19 13.97 -23.23 -4.19
C VAL A 19 14.16 -22.67 -5.60
N PRO A 20 14.58 -21.39 -5.74
CA PRO A 20 14.83 -20.78 -7.04
C PRO A 20 16.13 -21.31 -7.64
N TRP A 21 16.23 -21.28 -8.97
CA TRP A 21 17.44 -21.61 -9.72
C TRP A 21 17.65 -20.65 -10.88
N SER A 22 18.90 -20.27 -11.13
CA SER A 22 19.33 -19.57 -12.33
C SER A 22 20.53 -20.25 -12.98
N SER A 23 20.69 -20.10 -14.29
CA SER A 23 21.86 -20.62 -15.00
C SER A 23 23.17 -19.94 -14.58
N LEU A 24 23.10 -18.76 -13.97
CA LEU A 24 24.26 -17.99 -13.51
C LEU A 24 24.73 -18.42 -12.12
N GLU A 25 23.79 -18.65 -11.19
CA GLU A 25 24.09 -18.85 -9.76
C GLU A 25 23.83 -20.28 -9.28
N GLY A 26 23.16 -21.11 -10.10
CA GLY A 26 22.75 -22.45 -9.72
C GLY A 26 21.54 -22.43 -8.78
N TRP A 27 21.45 -23.44 -7.90
CA TRP A 27 20.36 -23.54 -6.92
C TRP A 27 20.55 -22.51 -5.81
N GLY A 28 19.58 -21.60 -5.67
CA GLY A 28 19.56 -20.59 -4.63
C GLY A 28 19.20 -21.15 -3.25
N VAL A 29 19.09 -20.26 -2.27
CA VAL A 29 18.79 -20.64 -0.88
C VAL A 29 17.33 -21.16 -0.77
N PRO A 30 17.11 -22.40 -0.29
CA PRO A 30 15.77 -22.95 -0.10
C PRO A 30 15.04 -22.27 1.05
N LYS A 31 13.74 -22.00 0.87
CA LYS A 31 12.88 -21.31 1.84
C LYS A 31 11.64 -22.14 2.16
N ILE A 32 11.36 -22.36 3.43
CA ILE A 32 10.04 -22.81 3.89
C ILE A 32 9.28 -21.56 4.31
N GLU A 33 8.20 -21.25 3.61
CA GLU A 33 7.42 -20.03 3.75
C GLU A 33 5.92 -20.37 3.83
N PRO A 34 5.05 -19.44 4.29
CA PRO A 34 3.62 -19.68 4.28
C PRO A 34 3.11 -20.05 2.89
N TYR A 35 2.19 -21.02 2.81
CA TYR A 35 1.56 -21.40 1.56
C TYR A 35 0.88 -20.17 0.94
N GLY A 36 1.23 -19.86 -0.31
CA GLY A 36 0.75 -18.67 -1.00
C GLY A 36 0.85 -18.77 -2.52
N PRO A 37 0.29 -17.80 -3.26
CA PRO A 37 0.35 -17.78 -4.71
C PRO A 37 1.79 -17.56 -5.21
N LEU A 38 2.14 -18.21 -6.33
CA LEU A 38 3.37 -17.91 -7.07
C LEU A 38 3.11 -16.76 -8.06
N SER A 39 3.85 -15.65 -7.92
CA SER A 39 3.81 -14.54 -8.88
C SER A 39 4.72 -14.84 -10.07
N LEU A 40 4.13 -15.30 -11.17
CA LEU A 40 4.84 -15.57 -12.43
C LEU A 40 4.54 -14.47 -13.44
N GLU A 41 5.55 -14.09 -14.23
CA GLU A 41 5.37 -13.12 -15.29
C GLU A 41 4.62 -13.78 -16.48
N PRO A 42 3.72 -13.07 -17.18
CA PRO A 42 2.92 -13.65 -18.26
C PRO A 42 3.71 -14.33 -19.39
N SER A 43 4.93 -13.89 -19.70
CA SER A 43 5.81 -14.49 -20.71
C SER A 43 6.64 -15.69 -20.20
N CYS A 44 6.44 -16.14 -18.95
CA CYS A 44 7.16 -17.29 -18.41
C CYS A 44 6.99 -18.55 -19.27
N THR A 45 8.09 -19.25 -19.56
CA THR A 45 8.11 -20.42 -20.45
C THR A 45 7.15 -21.54 -20.03
N VAL A 46 6.91 -21.71 -18.73
CA VAL A 46 5.92 -22.67 -18.21
C VAL A 46 4.50 -22.43 -18.73
N LEU A 47 4.08 -21.17 -18.87
CA LEU A 47 2.72 -20.81 -19.28
C LEU A 47 2.46 -21.09 -20.76
N HIS A 48 3.49 -20.97 -21.59
CA HIS A 48 3.38 -21.09 -23.05
C HIS A 48 3.79 -22.47 -23.59
N TYR A 49 4.77 -23.11 -22.94
CA TYR A 49 5.41 -24.33 -23.44
C TYR A 49 5.36 -25.49 -22.45
N ALA A 50 4.65 -25.35 -21.33
CA ALA A 50 4.42 -26.39 -20.33
C ALA A 50 5.72 -27.07 -19.82
N GLN A 51 6.79 -26.27 -19.62
CA GLN A 51 8.04 -26.71 -18.98
C GLN A 51 7.83 -26.99 -17.47
N THR A 52 7.09 -28.07 -17.17
CA THR A 52 6.66 -28.45 -15.82
C THR A 52 6.83 -29.94 -15.58
N ILE A 53 7.45 -30.29 -14.46
CA ILE A 53 7.50 -31.64 -13.92
C ILE A 53 6.97 -31.65 -12.49
N PHE A 54 6.47 -32.80 -12.06
CA PHE A 54 6.04 -32.97 -10.66
C PHE A 54 6.18 -34.40 -10.18
N GLU A 55 6.24 -34.54 -8.87
CA GLU A 55 6.17 -35.80 -8.16
C GLU A 55 4.99 -35.89 -7.21
N GLY A 56 4.73 -37.10 -6.74
CA GLY A 56 3.74 -37.33 -5.70
C GLY A 56 4.26 -38.38 -4.74
N MET A 57 4.18 -38.09 -3.45
CA MET A 57 4.46 -39.05 -2.37
C MET A 57 3.53 -38.80 -1.19
N LYS A 58 3.55 -39.70 -0.22
CA LYS A 58 2.70 -39.64 0.96
C LYS A 58 3.54 -39.82 2.22
N ALA A 59 3.25 -39.03 3.24
CA ALA A 59 3.70 -39.26 4.60
C ALA A 59 2.60 -39.94 5.40
N TYR A 60 2.99 -40.99 6.11
CA TYR A 60 2.12 -41.81 6.93
C TYR A 60 2.48 -41.65 8.40
N ARG A 61 1.51 -41.86 9.27
CA ARG A 61 1.68 -41.90 10.72
C ARG A 61 1.31 -43.30 11.20
N ASP A 62 2.22 -43.94 11.92
CA ASP A 62 1.96 -45.25 12.52
C ASP A 62 1.15 -45.14 13.84
N GLU A 63 0.76 -46.27 14.40
CA GLU A 63 0.01 -46.34 15.67
C GLU A 63 0.77 -45.76 16.87
N GLN A 64 2.11 -45.71 16.79
CA GLN A 64 3.00 -45.17 17.82
C GLN A 64 3.27 -43.66 17.61
N GLY A 65 2.67 -43.07 16.57
CA GLY A 65 2.82 -41.66 16.21
C GLY A 65 4.08 -41.32 15.42
N LYS A 66 4.89 -42.32 15.04
CA LYS A 66 6.08 -42.16 14.19
C LYS A 66 5.68 -41.87 12.75
N LEU A 67 6.45 -41.01 12.10
CA LEU A 67 6.20 -40.62 10.71
C LEU A 67 7.11 -41.38 9.74
N SER A 68 6.58 -41.79 8.60
CA SER A 68 7.31 -42.51 7.56
C SER A 68 7.01 -41.99 6.15
N LEU A 69 8.02 -42.05 5.28
CA LEU A 69 7.91 -41.84 3.84
C LEU A 69 8.23 -43.14 3.11
N PHE A 70 7.44 -43.51 2.10
CA PHE A 70 7.64 -44.74 1.34
C PHE A 70 8.43 -44.50 0.05
N ARG A 71 9.64 -45.07 -0.03
CA ARG A 71 10.57 -44.99 -1.18
C ARG A 71 10.73 -43.59 -1.81
N PRO A 72 10.94 -42.53 -1.01
CA PRO A 72 10.98 -41.17 -1.53
C PRO A 72 12.24 -40.89 -2.37
N ASP A 73 13.30 -41.69 -2.20
CA ASP A 73 14.52 -41.73 -3.02
C ASP A 73 14.20 -42.06 -4.50
N MET A 74 13.33 -43.04 -4.73
CA MET A 74 12.91 -43.42 -6.08
C MET A 74 12.06 -42.33 -6.75
N ASN A 75 11.28 -41.57 -5.97
CA ASN A 75 10.58 -40.40 -6.47
C ASN A 75 11.58 -39.31 -6.92
N MET A 76 12.61 -39.01 -6.15
CA MET A 76 13.63 -38.02 -6.53
C MET A 76 14.38 -38.44 -7.79
N LYS A 77 14.76 -39.73 -7.88
CA LYS A 77 15.45 -40.26 -9.06
C LYS A 77 14.61 -40.05 -10.34
N ARG A 78 13.32 -40.37 -10.29
CA ARG A 78 12.41 -40.17 -11.44
C ARG A 78 12.16 -38.70 -11.76
N MET A 79 12.08 -37.84 -10.74
CA MET A 79 11.96 -36.39 -10.94
C MET A 79 13.19 -35.83 -11.67
N ASN A 80 14.40 -36.24 -11.28
CA ASN A 80 15.64 -35.87 -11.97
C ASN A 80 15.70 -36.37 -13.42
N THR A 81 15.26 -37.61 -13.68
CA THR A 81 15.12 -38.12 -15.06
C THR A 81 14.14 -37.29 -15.89
N SER A 82 13.05 -36.82 -15.28
CA SER A 82 12.07 -35.95 -15.94
C SER A 82 12.60 -34.54 -16.17
N ALA A 83 13.38 -33.98 -15.23
CA ALA A 83 14.03 -32.68 -15.37
C ALA A 83 14.99 -32.68 -16.56
N ALA A 84 15.86 -33.70 -16.64
CA ALA A 84 16.81 -33.86 -17.74
C ALA A 84 16.12 -33.92 -19.11
N ARG A 85 14.94 -34.57 -19.21
CA ARG A 85 14.18 -34.67 -20.47
C ARG A 85 13.64 -33.32 -20.95
N LEU A 86 13.27 -32.42 -20.04
CA LEU A 86 12.78 -31.08 -20.38
C LEU A 86 13.89 -30.01 -20.43
N ALA A 87 15.16 -30.41 -20.32
CA ALA A 87 16.29 -29.50 -20.17
C ALA A 87 16.15 -28.55 -18.96
N LEU A 88 15.38 -28.96 -17.94
CA LEU A 88 15.35 -28.31 -16.64
C LEU A 88 16.60 -28.68 -15.83
N PRO A 89 17.03 -27.84 -14.87
CA PRO A 89 18.18 -28.15 -14.03
C PRO A 89 17.94 -29.41 -13.19
N THR A 90 18.96 -30.28 -13.12
CA THR A 90 18.97 -31.42 -12.19
C THR A 90 19.37 -30.94 -10.79
N PHE A 91 19.02 -31.72 -9.77
CA PHE A 91 19.25 -31.38 -8.37
C PHE A 91 19.74 -32.58 -7.55
N ASP A 92 20.31 -32.32 -6.38
CA ASP A 92 20.63 -33.36 -5.40
C ASP A 92 19.35 -33.86 -4.73
N GLY A 93 19.00 -35.12 -5.01
CA GLY A 93 17.79 -35.76 -4.49
C GLY A 93 17.80 -35.90 -2.96
N ASP A 94 18.95 -36.19 -2.35
CA ASP A 94 19.05 -36.36 -0.91
C ASP A 94 18.89 -35.01 -0.20
N ALA A 95 19.48 -33.95 -0.77
CA ALA A 95 19.32 -32.59 -0.25
C ALA A 95 17.86 -32.11 -0.32
N LEU A 96 17.16 -32.35 -1.44
CA LEU A 96 15.74 -31.99 -1.55
C LEU A 96 14.88 -32.80 -0.58
N LEU A 97 15.21 -34.08 -0.35
CA LEU A 97 14.53 -34.90 0.65
C LEU A 97 14.69 -34.34 2.05
N GLU A 98 15.89 -33.90 2.45
CA GLU A 98 16.09 -33.26 3.75
C GLU A 98 15.22 -32.00 3.93
N LEU A 99 15.06 -31.21 2.86
CA LEU A 99 14.16 -30.05 2.88
C LEU A 99 12.69 -30.45 3.00
N ILE A 100 12.26 -31.49 2.28
CA ILE A 100 10.90 -32.05 2.38
C ILE A 100 10.64 -32.58 3.80
N LYS A 101 11.62 -33.25 4.42
CA LYS A 101 11.50 -33.73 5.82
C LYS A 101 11.30 -32.57 6.79
N LYS A 102 12.03 -31.46 6.62
CA LYS A 102 11.84 -30.24 7.41
C LYS A 102 10.46 -29.62 7.21
N LEU A 103 9.97 -29.56 5.97
CA LEU A 103 8.61 -29.08 5.68
C LEU A 103 7.54 -29.93 6.38
N ILE A 104 7.66 -31.27 6.29
CA ILE A 104 6.75 -32.21 6.97
C ILE A 104 6.84 -32.06 8.49
N GLN A 105 8.04 -31.78 9.03
CA GLN A 105 8.22 -31.54 10.47
C GLN A 105 7.47 -30.29 10.93
N THR A 106 7.57 -29.21 10.16
CA THR A 106 6.85 -27.95 10.42
C THR A 106 5.34 -28.17 10.38
N ASP A 107 4.86 -28.91 9.38
CA ASP A 107 3.43 -29.19 9.17
C ASP A 107 2.97 -30.52 9.79
N LYS A 108 3.69 -31.06 10.79
CA LYS A 108 3.42 -32.39 11.37
C LYS A 108 2.00 -32.54 11.92
N GLU A 109 1.39 -31.44 12.36
CA GLU A 109 0.03 -31.42 12.92
C GLU A 109 -1.05 -31.68 11.87
N TRP A 110 -0.75 -31.39 10.60
CA TRP A 110 -1.63 -31.63 9.47
C TRP A 110 -1.66 -33.10 9.02
N ILE A 111 -0.72 -33.92 9.50
CA ILE A 111 -0.69 -35.36 9.17
C ILE A 111 -1.79 -36.06 9.96
N PRO A 112 -2.85 -36.57 9.30
CA PRO A 112 -3.99 -37.15 9.98
C PRO A 112 -3.60 -38.33 10.87
N LYS A 113 -4.37 -38.55 11.93
CA LYS A 113 -4.19 -39.67 12.88
C LYS A 113 -5.07 -40.88 12.54
N GLU A 114 -6.08 -40.68 11.72
CA GLU A 114 -7.05 -41.73 11.38
C GLU A 114 -6.45 -42.76 10.41
N PRO A 115 -6.73 -44.07 10.60
CA PRO A 115 -6.32 -45.10 9.64
C PRO A 115 -6.80 -44.79 8.22
N GLY A 116 -5.97 -45.10 7.23
CA GLY A 116 -6.27 -44.86 5.81
C GLY A 116 -6.08 -43.41 5.34
N HIS A 117 -5.73 -42.49 6.24
CA HIS A 117 -5.42 -41.10 5.89
C HIS A 117 -3.90 -40.86 5.80
N SER A 118 -3.50 -39.87 5.01
CA SER A 118 -2.09 -39.53 4.83
C SER A 118 -1.90 -38.05 4.50
N LEU A 119 -0.67 -37.55 4.62
CA LEU A 119 -0.30 -36.24 4.08
C LEU A 119 0.28 -36.43 2.68
N TYR A 120 -0.41 -35.92 1.67
CA TYR A 120 0.08 -35.91 0.30
C TYR A 120 1.10 -34.80 0.10
N ILE A 121 2.23 -35.11 -0.54
CA ILE A 121 3.34 -34.18 -0.79
C ILE A 121 3.56 -34.11 -2.30
N ARG A 122 3.61 -32.87 -2.81
CA ARG A 122 3.69 -32.55 -4.25
C ARG A 122 4.92 -31.67 -4.52
N PRO A 123 6.10 -32.27 -4.74
CA PRO A 123 7.24 -31.55 -5.31
C PRO A 123 6.97 -31.24 -6.77
N THR A 124 7.20 -30.01 -7.19
CA THR A 124 6.96 -29.52 -8.56
C THR A 124 8.14 -28.66 -8.98
N MET A 125 8.52 -28.72 -10.26
CA MET A 125 9.53 -27.84 -10.84
C MET A 125 9.00 -27.24 -12.13
N ILE A 126 9.18 -25.93 -12.29
CA ILE A 126 8.72 -25.15 -13.44
C ILE A 126 9.85 -24.29 -14.01
N GLY A 127 9.84 -24.09 -15.33
CA GLY A 127 10.66 -23.07 -15.99
C GLY A 127 10.05 -21.68 -15.80
N THR A 128 10.79 -20.75 -15.21
CA THR A 128 10.31 -19.40 -14.86
C THR A 128 10.94 -18.29 -15.70
N GLN A 129 11.77 -18.65 -16.68
CA GLN A 129 12.38 -17.70 -17.60
C GLN A 129 11.31 -16.87 -18.32
N LYS A 130 11.48 -15.55 -18.30
CA LYS A 130 10.61 -14.56 -18.94
C LYS A 130 10.90 -14.47 -20.44
N PHE A 131 10.41 -15.45 -21.19
CA PHE A 131 10.80 -15.64 -22.59
C PHE A 131 9.74 -16.40 -23.38
N ILE A 132 9.33 -15.83 -24.52
CA ILE A 132 8.48 -16.50 -25.51
C ILE A 132 9.38 -17.14 -26.57
N GLY A 133 9.74 -18.39 -26.36
CA GLY A 133 10.38 -19.24 -27.35
C GLY A 133 10.71 -20.62 -26.79
N VAL A 134 10.99 -21.57 -27.68
CA VAL A 134 11.34 -22.94 -27.30
C VAL A 134 12.86 -23.03 -27.11
N ALA A 135 13.30 -22.93 -25.86
CA ALA A 135 14.72 -23.06 -25.48
C ALA A 135 14.84 -23.67 -24.07
N PRO A 136 16.01 -24.24 -23.71
CA PRO A 136 16.32 -24.58 -22.32
C PRO A 136 16.16 -23.36 -21.40
N PRO A 137 15.42 -23.47 -20.28
CA PRO A 137 15.16 -22.32 -19.42
C PRO A 137 16.42 -21.85 -18.70
N SER A 138 16.67 -20.54 -18.68
CA SER A 138 17.75 -19.94 -17.88
C SER A 138 17.38 -19.75 -16.41
N GLU A 139 16.09 -19.88 -16.07
CA GLU A 139 15.56 -19.73 -14.71
C GLU A 139 14.50 -20.80 -14.46
N ALA A 140 14.51 -21.37 -13.26
CA ALA A 140 13.56 -22.39 -12.83
C ALA A 140 13.24 -22.25 -11.34
N LEU A 141 12.14 -22.88 -10.92
CA LEU A 141 11.71 -22.90 -9.53
C LEU A 141 11.27 -24.31 -9.15
N ILE A 142 11.85 -24.88 -8.09
CA ILE A 142 11.26 -26.00 -7.36
C ILE A 142 10.32 -25.43 -6.29
N PHE A 143 9.12 -25.99 -6.18
CA PHE A 143 8.27 -25.77 -5.03
C PHE A 143 7.62 -27.07 -4.54
N VAL A 144 7.37 -27.18 -3.24
CA VAL A 144 6.71 -28.35 -2.63
C VAL A 144 5.53 -27.90 -1.80
N ILE A 145 4.36 -28.45 -2.10
CA ILE A 145 3.12 -28.23 -1.35
C ILE A 145 2.64 -29.53 -0.72
N CYS A 146 1.92 -29.42 0.39
CA CYS A 146 1.37 -30.57 1.11
C CYS A 146 -0.15 -30.43 1.32
N SER A 147 -0.86 -31.55 1.33
CA SER A 147 -2.32 -31.59 1.49
C SER A 147 -2.74 -32.84 2.27
N PRO A 148 -3.53 -32.73 3.36
CA PRO A 148 -4.08 -33.89 4.04
C PRO A 148 -5.15 -34.56 3.17
N VAL A 149 -5.02 -35.88 2.97
CA VAL A 149 -5.93 -36.65 2.11
C VAL A 149 -6.50 -37.85 2.85
N GLY A 150 -7.79 -38.11 2.60
CA GLY A 150 -8.49 -39.28 3.08
C GLY A 150 -8.21 -40.56 2.29
N PRO A 151 -8.79 -41.69 2.74
CA PRO A 151 -8.71 -42.94 2.01
C PRO A 151 -9.34 -42.78 0.62
N TYR A 152 -8.70 -43.35 -0.38
CA TYR A 152 -9.20 -43.30 -1.77
C TYR A 152 -10.56 -44.02 -1.93
N TYR A 153 -10.89 -44.90 -0.99
CA TYR A 153 -12.12 -45.68 -0.94
C TYR A 153 -12.74 -45.62 0.47
N PRO A 154 -13.58 -44.63 0.77
CA PRO A 154 -14.18 -44.46 2.11
C PRO A 154 -15.17 -45.57 2.49
N ASP A 155 -15.87 -46.16 1.51
CA ASP A 155 -16.90 -47.20 1.71
C ASP A 155 -16.40 -48.64 1.39
N GLY A 156 -15.08 -48.86 1.31
CA GLY A 156 -14.47 -50.14 0.90
C GLY A 156 -14.08 -50.20 -0.58
N PHE A 157 -13.36 -51.25 -1.01
CA PHE A 157 -12.80 -51.32 -2.37
C PHE A 157 -13.91 -51.41 -3.41
N LYS A 158 -14.22 -50.28 -4.04
CA LYS A 158 -15.16 -50.22 -5.16
C LYS A 158 -14.37 -50.41 -6.46
N PRO A 159 -14.53 -51.54 -7.16
CA PRO A 159 -13.84 -51.76 -8.43
C PRO A 159 -14.22 -50.68 -9.44
N ILE A 160 -13.25 -50.24 -10.23
CA ILE A 160 -13.43 -49.19 -11.23
C ILE A 160 -13.78 -49.78 -12.60
N ALA A 161 -14.68 -49.10 -13.30
CA ALA A 161 -14.98 -49.39 -14.71
C ALA A 161 -14.04 -48.57 -15.60
N LEU A 162 -13.42 -49.22 -16.59
CA LEU A 162 -12.48 -48.59 -17.52
C LEU A 162 -13.03 -48.50 -18.93
N TYR A 163 -12.65 -47.46 -19.68
CA TYR A 163 -12.92 -47.38 -21.12
C TYR A 163 -11.61 -47.58 -21.88
N GLY A 164 -11.53 -48.63 -22.70
CA GLY A 164 -10.41 -48.89 -23.59
C GLY A 164 -10.46 -47.95 -24.79
N THR A 165 -9.71 -46.86 -24.74
CA THR A 165 -9.73 -45.83 -25.78
C THR A 165 -9.00 -46.30 -27.03
N THR A 166 -9.71 -46.39 -28.14
CA THR A 166 -9.12 -46.68 -29.47
C THR A 166 -8.93 -45.42 -30.29
N GLU A 167 -9.59 -44.33 -29.91
CA GLU A 167 -9.64 -43.06 -30.62
C GLU A 167 -8.48 -42.13 -30.22
N TYR A 168 -7.93 -42.31 -29.01
CA TYR A 168 -6.92 -41.45 -28.41
C TYR A 168 -5.74 -42.25 -27.88
N ILE A 169 -4.54 -41.71 -28.06
CA ILE A 169 -3.31 -42.24 -27.46
C ILE A 169 -2.76 -41.24 -26.45
N ARG A 170 -2.26 -41.74 -25.31
CA ARG A 170 -1.60 -40.89 -24.29
C ARG A 170 -0.13 -40.65 -24.61
N ALA A 171 0.55 -41.67 -25.10
CA ALA A 171 1.97 -41.63 -25.44
C ALA A 171 2.24 -42.50 -26.67
N ALA A 172 3.35 -42.19 -27.34
CA ALA A 172 3.87 -42.95 -28.47
C ALA A 172 5.37 -43.25 -28.25
N PRO A 173 5.92 -44.28 -28.92
CA PRO A 173 7.35 -44.58 -28.83
C PRO A 173 8.21 -43.36 -29.21
N GLY A 174 9.26 -43.09 -28.42
CA GLY A 174 10.11 -41.90 -28.59
C GLY A 174 9.53 -40.59 -28.02
N GLY A 175 8.27 -40.59 -27.56
CA GLY A 175 7.61 -39.44 -26.96
C GLY A 175 8.05 -39.15 -25.51
N THR A 176 7.10 -38.72 -24.68
CA THR A 176 7.34 -38.29 -23.29
C THR A 176 6.66 -39.17 -22.24
N GLY A 177 6.00 -40.27 -22.63
CA GLY A 177 5.18 -41.11 -21.74
C GLY A 177 5.92 -41.66 -20.51
N ALA A 178 7.19 -42.03 -20.66
CA ALA A 178 8.04 -42.49 -19.57
C ALA A 178 8.46 -41.42 -18.54
N TYR A 179 8.09 -40.15 -18.74
CA TYR A 179 8.48 -39.04 -17.88
C TYR A 179 7.27 -38.39 -17.21
N LYS A 180 7.46 -37.82 -16.02
CA LYS A 180 6.36 -37.28 -15.21
C LYS A 180 6.16 -35.78 -15.45
N LEU A 181 5.70 -35.46 -16.66
CA LEU A 181 5.58 -34.09 -17.18
C LEU A 181 4.13 -33.62 -17.14
N GLY A 182 3.90 -32.32 -16.88
CA GLY A 182 2.55 -31.73 -16.91
C GLY A 182 1.82 -31.92 -18.24
N VAL A 183 2.56 -31.81 -19.35
CA VAL A 183 2.03 -31.95 -20.72
C VAL A 183 1.48 -33.35 -21.03
N ASN A 184 1.86 -34.39 -20.28
CA ASN A 184 1.34 -35.75 -20.50
C ASN A 184 -0.08 -35.97 -19.94
N TYR A 185 -0.56 -35.07 -19.08
CA TYR A 185 -1.84 -35.24 -18.39
C TYR A 185 -2.94 -34.37 -18.98
N ALA A 186 -2.64 -33.14 -19.40
CA ALA A 186 -3.62 -32.21 -19.95
C ALA A 186 -4.38 -32.78 -21.18
N PRO A 187 -3.72 -33.44 -22.16
CA PRO A 187 -4.42 -34.06 -23.29
C PRO A 187 -5.38 -35.19 -22.89
N GLY A 188 -5.18 -35.81 -21.72
CA GLY A 188 -6.04 -36.88 -21.21
C GLY A 188 -7.40 -36.44 -20.68
N VAL A 189 -7.62 -35.13 -20.49
CA VAL A 189 -8.84 -34.58 -19.87
C VAL A 189 -10.08 -34.80 -20.75
N MET A 190 -9.99 -34.54 -22.06
CA MET A 190 -11.12 -34.73 -22.98
C MET A 190 -11.51 -36.21 -23.13
N PRO A 191 -10.58 -37.15 -23.39
CA PRO A 191 -10.91 -38.57 -23.39
C PRO A 191 -11.53 -39.02 -22.07
N GLN A 192 -11.05 -38.52 -20.93
CA GLN A 192 -11.60 -38.85 -19.61
C GLN A 192 -13.04 -38.38 -19.44
N LYS A 193 -13.37 -37.18 -19.94
CA LYS A 193 -14.73 -36.66 -19.97
C LYS A 193 -15.65 -37.50 -20.85
N GLU A 194 -15.16 -38.01 -21.97
CA GLU A 194 -15.94 -38.88 -22.86
C GLU A 194 -16.20 -40.26 -22.26
N ALA A 195 -15.19 -40.88 -21.63
CA ALA A 195 -15.36 -42.12 -20.90
C ALA A 195 -16.38 -41.98 -19.76
N ALA A 196 -16.34 -40.86 -19.02
CA ALA A 196 -17.30 -40.56 -17.96
C ALA A 196 -18.75 -40.47 -18.48
N LYS A 197 -18.97 -39.83 -19.64
CA LYS A 197 -20.31 -39.79 -20.29
C LYS A 197 -20.85 -41.18 -20.62
N ARG A 198 -19.96 -42.14 -20.89
CA ARG A 198 -20.32 -43.53 -21.20
C ARG A 198 -20.41 -44.43 -19.96
N GLY A 199 -20.25 -43.86 -18.75
CA GLY A 199 -20.38 -44.60 -17.48
C GLY A 199 -19.10 -45.32 -17.02
N TYR A 200 -17.93 -44.90 -17.51
CA TYR A 200 -16.62 -45.40 -17.07
C TYR A 200 -15.87 -44.35 -16.26
N VAL A 201 -15.08 -44.80 -15.28
CA VAL A 201 -14.42 -43.92 -14.31
C VAL A 201 -13.03 -43.49 -14.76
N GLN A 202 -12.34 -44.27 -15.61
CA GLN A 202 -11.00 -43.97 -16.13
C GLN A 202 -10.78 -44.53 -17.54
N ASN A 203 -9.82 -43.95 -18.27
CA ASN A 203 -9.35 -44.50 -19.55
C ASN A 203 -8.26 -45.54 -19.38
N LEU A 204 -8.40 -46.65 -20.10
CA LEU A 204 -7.33 -47.57 -20.43
C LEU A 204 -6.76 -47.18 -21.80
N TRP A 205 -5.51 -46.74 -21.79
CA TRP A 205 -4.83 -46.29 -22.99
C TRP A 205 -4.33 -47.48 -23.81
N LEU A 206 -4.76 -47.53 -25.06
CA LEU A 206 -4.39 -48.56 -26.02
C LEU A 206 -3.44 -47.99 -27.07
N HIS A 207 -2.52 -48.81 -27.58
CA HIS A 207 -1.56 -48.40 -28.60
C HIS A 207 -1.47 -49.40 -29.76
N GLY A 208 -1.30 -48.87 -30.98
CA GLY A 208 -1.13 -49.64 -32.21
C GLY A 208 -2.43 -50.29 -32.72
N SER A 209 -2.38 -50.88 -33.92
CA SER A 209 -3.51 -51.57 -34.55
C SER A 209 -3.99 -52.80 -33.76
N GLU A 210 -3.08 -53.42 -33.02
CA GLU A 210 -3.37 -54.60 -32.18
C GLU A 210 -3.95 -54.23 -30.80
N HIS A 211 -4.11 -52.94 -30.51
CA HIS A 211 -4.64 -52.42 -29.24
C HIS A 211 -3.91 -52.97 -28.00
N TYR A 212 -2.60 -52.76 -27.96
CA TYR A 212 -1.76 -53.09 -26.82
C TYR A 212 -2.13 -52.25 -25.61
N LEU A 213 -2.23 -52.88 -24.44
CA LEU A 213 -2.44 -52.18 -23.19
C LEU A 213 -1.17 -51.43 -22.80
N THR A 214 -1.34 -50.20 -22.32
CA THR A 214 -0.25 -49.39 -21.79
C THR A 214 -0.48 -49.07 -20.31
N GLU A 215 -1.17 -47.98 -20.02
CA GLU A 215 -1.46 -47.52 -18.66
C GLU A 215 -2.92 -47.08 -18.52
N VAL A 216 -3.38 -46.86 -17.29
CA VAL A 216 -4.75 -46.44 -16.98
C VAL A 216 -4.73 -45.15 -16.20
N GLY A 217 -5.31 -44.09 -16.74
CA GLY A 217 -5.37 -42.82 -16.01
C GLY A 217 -3.98 -42.35 -15.54
N THR A 218 -3.72 -42.45 -14.23
CA THR A 218 -2.42 -42.15 -13.57
C THR A 218 -1.76 -43.39 -12.93
N MET A 219 -2.12 -44.59 -13.38
CA MET A 219 -1.75 -45.88 -12.80
C MET A 219 -1.17 -46.84 -13.86
N ASN A 220 -0.27 -47.71 -13.42
CA ASN A 220 0.20 -48.83 -14.23
C ASN A 220 -0.79 -50.00 -14.13
N MET A 221 -0.96 -50.75 -15.23
CA MET A 221 -1.94 -51.83 -15.30
C MET A 221 -1.29 -53.21 -15.07
N PHE A 222 -2.00 -54.07 -14.33
CA PHE A 222 -1.68 -55.47 -14.11
C PHE A 222 -2.88 -56.35 -14.49
N VAL A 223 -2.59 -57.46 -15.16
CA VAL A 223 -3.55 -58.47 -15.58
C VAL A 223 -3.15 -59.81 -14.96
N VAL A 224 -4.11 -60.52 -14.38
CA VAL A 224 -3.86 -61.83 -13.78
C VAL A 224 -4.59 -62.91 -14.58
N LEU A 225 -3.83 -63.87 -15.09
CA LEU A 225 -4.33 -64.95 -15.93
C LEU A 225 -4.05 -66.31 -15.29
N ARG A 226 -4.92 -67.28 -15.53
CA ARG A 226 -4.70 -68.68 -15.15
C ARG A 226 -4.03 -69.43 -16.30
N LYS A 227 -2.92 -70.10 -16.01
CA LYS A 227 -2.11 -70.85 -16.98
C LYS A 227 -1.87 -72.27 -16.47
N GLY A 228 -2.77 -73.19 -16.81
CA GLY A 228 -2.80 -74.52 -16.22
C GLY A 228 -3.07 -74.44 -14.72
N ASN A 229 -2.16 -74.98 -13.89
CA ASN A 229 -2.24 -74.90 -12.43
C ASN A 229 -1.59 -73.61 -11.85
N ALA A 230 -0.87 -72.84 -12.67
CA ALA A 230 -0.16 -71.63 -12.25
C ALA A 230 -1.00 -70.36 -12.48
N THR A 231 -0.68 -69.30 -11.74
CA THR A 231 -1.25 -67.95 -11.89
C THR A 231 -0.19 -67.02 -12.46
N GLU A 232 -0.46 -66.37 -13.60
CA GLU A 232 0.45 -65.42 -14.25
C GLU A 232 0.02 -63.98 -13.96
N LEU A 233 0.89 -63.20 -13.32
CA LEU A 233 0.77 -61.75 -13.15
C LEU A 233 1.53 -61.06 -14.30
N VAL A 234 0.77 -60.47 -15.23
CA VAL A 234 1.27 -59.80 -16.43
C VAL A 234 1.18 -58.29 -16.28
N THR A 235 2.21 -57.56 -16.71
CA THR A 235 2.16 -56.10 -16.89
C THR A 235 2.92 -55.72 -18.17
N PRO A 236 2.47 -54.68 -18.91
CA PRO A 236 3.21 -54.20 -20.07
C PRO A 236 4.65 -53.76 -19.72
N PRO A 237 5.65 -53.96 -20.61
CA PRO A 237 7.04 -53.57 -20.38
C PRO A 237 7.23 -52.04 -20.45
N LEU A 238 8.33 -51.55 -19.85
CA LEU A 238 8.69 -50.13 -19.90
C LEU A 238 9.45 -49.80 -21.20
N ASP A 239 8.71 -49.55 -22.27
CA ASP A 239 9.22 -49.30 -23.63
C ASP A 239 9.34 -47.81 -24.01
N GLY A 240 9.15 -46.91 -23.03
CA GLY A 240 9.16 -45.46 -23.23
C GLY A 240 7.77 -44.82 -23.28
N MET A 241 6.70 -45.60 -23.47
CA MET A 241 5.32 -45.09 -23.46
C MET A 241 4.71 -45.03 -22.07
N ILE A 242 5.18 -45.88 -21.16
CA ILE A 242 4.60 -46.06 -19.82
C ILE A 242 5.48 -45.39 -18.78
N LEU A 243 4.87 -44.61 -17.89
CA LEU A 243 5.56 -44.02 -16.75
C LEU A 243 6.07 -45.12 -15.79
N PRO A 244 7.38 -45.17 -15.47
CA PRO A 244 7.91 -46.09 -14.48
C PRO A 244 7.37 -45.78 -13.06
N GLY A 245 6.32 -46.48 -12.63
CA GLY A 245 5.69 -46.27 -11.34
C GLY A 245 6.49 -46.86 -10.16
N VAL A 246 6.66 -46.10 -9.08
CA VAL A 246 7.28 -46.60 -7.83
C VAL A 246 6.42 -47.71 -7.19
N THR A 247 5.09 -47.56 -7.24
CA THR A 247 4.17 -48.61 -6.78
C THR A 247 4.22 -49.85 -7.67
N ARG A 248 4.28 -49.69 -9.00
CA ARG A 248 4.46 -50.80 -9.96
C ARG A 248 5.72 -51.60 -9.65
N ASP A 249 6.85 -50.92 -9.50
CA ASP A 249 8.12 -51.54 -9.14
C ASP A 249 8.05 -52.28 -7.79
N SER A 250 7.30 -51.72 -6.84
CA SER A 250 7.09 -52.36 -5.53
C SER A 250 6.23 -53.62 -5.63
N VAL A 251 5.15 -53.61 -6.42
CA VAL A 251 4.30 -54.78 -6.72
C VAL A 251 5.13 -55.89 -7.37
N LEU A 252 5.92 -55.55 -8.41
CA LEU A 252 6.78 -56.51 -9.10
C LEU A 252 7.86 -57.09 -8.19
N SER A 253 8.48 -56.27 -7.33
CA SER A 253 9.50 -56.73 -6.39
C SER A 253 8.93 -57.74 -5.38
N LEU A 254 7.73 -57.49 -4.86
CA LEU A 254 7.03 -58.41 -3.96
C LEU A 254 6.63 -59.71 -4.68
N ALA A 255 6.01 -59.60 -5.85
CA ALA A 255 5.56 -60.76 -6.63
C ALA A 255 6.74 -61.65 -7.06
N ARG A 256 7.85 -61.06 -7.50
CA ARG A 256 9.09 -61.79 -7.85
C ARG A 256 9.71 -62.48 -6.66
N SER A 257 9.69 -61.85 -5.49
CA SER A 257 10.24 -62.44 -4.27
C SER A 257 9.39 -63.61 -3.76
N HIS A 258 8.07 -63.52 -3.90
CA HIS A 258 7.18 -64.64 -3.63
C HIS A 258 7.41 -65.80 -4.61
N ALA A 259 7.50 -65.50 -5.92
CA ALA A 259 7.77 -66.49 -6.96
C ALA A 259 9.13 -67.17 -6.81
N ALA A 260 10.17 -66.41 -6.42
CA ALA A 260 11.52 -66.92 -6.16
C ALA A 260 11.64 -67.65 -4.81
N GLY A 261 10.62 -67.61 -3.96
CA GLY A 261 10.63 -68.18 -2.61
C GLY A 261 11.52 -67.44 -1.60
N THR A 262 12.09 -66.29 -1.95
CA THR A 262 12.93 -65.47 -1.05
C THR A 262 12.11 -64.74 0.01
N TYR A 263 10.86 -64.41 -0.29
CA TYR A 263 9.90 -63.86 0.67
C TYR A 263 8.47 -64.26 0.31
N LYS A 264 7.86 -65.14 1.10
CA LYS A 264 6.51 -65.67 0.85
C LYS A 264 5.44 -64.79 1.48
N LEU A 265 4.62 -64.16 0.63
CA LEU A 265 3.38 -63.50 1.01
C LEU A 265 2.29 -64.49 1.45
N ALA A 266 1.68 -64.25 2.60
CA ALA A 266 0.55 -65.04 3.09
C ALA A 266 -0.67 -64.89 2.19
N ASN A 267 -1.40 -65.99 1.96
CA ASN A 267 -2.61 -66.05 1.13
C ASN A 267 -2.41 -65.70 -0.36
N LEU A 268 -1.16 -65.74 -0.85
CA LEU A 268 -0.85 -65.67 -2.28
C LEU A 268 -0.47 -67.07 -2.79
N ALA A 269 -0.94 -67.44 -3.98
CA ALA A 269 -0.70 -68.76 -4.55
C ALA A 269 0.78 -69.00 -4.83
N ASP A 270 1.30 -70.18 -4.43
CA ASP A 270 2.73 -70.51 -4.54
C ASP A 270 3.24 -70.57 -5.98
N ASP A 271 2.40 -71.01 -6.92
CA ASP A 271 2.72 -71.12 -8.34
C ASP A 271 2.44 -69.81 -9.10
N LEU A 272 3.09 -68.71 -8.69
CA LEU A 272 2.98 -67.39 -9.31
C LEU A 272 4.08 -67.15 -10.36
N ILE A 273 3.69 -66.81 -11.59
CA ILE A 273 4.59 -66.41 -12.68
C ILE A 273 4.48 -64.88 -12.86
N VAL A 274 5.60 -64.17 -12.89
CA VAL A 274 5.62 -62.71 -13.11
C VAL A 274 6.18 -62.39 -14.49
N SER A 275 5.36 -61.80 -15.35
CA SER A 275 5.70 -61.52 -16.76
C SER A 275 5.60 -60.03 -17.09
N GLU A 276 6.71 -59.43 -17.55
CA GLU A 276 6.69 -58.11 -18.17
C GLU A 276 6.66 -58.26 -19.70
N ARG A 277 5.45 -58.38 -20.29
CA ARG A 277 5.27 -58.61 -21.73
C ARG A 277 4.10 -57.79 -22.28
N PRO A 278 4.10 -57.46 -23.59
CA PRO A 278 2.93 -56.86 -24.23
C PRO A 278 1.70 -57.77 -24.06
N ILE A 279 0.56 -57.14 -23.83
CA ILE A 279 -0.76 -57.78 -23.71
C ILE A 279 -1.77 -56.92 -24.47
N THR A 280 -2.70 -57.57 -25.18
CA THR A 280 -3.68 -56.89 -26.04
C THR A 280 -5.09 -57.01 -25.47
N MET A 281 -5.99 -56.11 -25.88
CA MET A 281 -7.41 -56.26 -25.53
C MET A 281 -8.04 -57.55 -26.08
N LYS A 282 -7.54 -58.03 -27.23
CA LYS A 282 -7.96 -59.31 -27.80
C LYS A 282 -7.64 -60.48 -26.87
N GLU A 283 -6.43 -60.52 -26.32
CA GLU A 283 -6.02 -61.55 -25.35
C GLU A 283 -6.91 -61.53 -24.09
N ILE A 284 -7.31 -60.34 -23.62
CA ILE A 284 -8.21 -60.20 -22.46
C ILE A 284 -9.61 -60.72 -22.77
N GLN A 285 -10.16 -60.41 -23.94
CA GLN A 285 -11.46 -60.93 -24.38
C GLN A 285 -11.45 -62.46 -24.51
N GLU A 286 -10.37 -63.03 -25.05
CA GLU A 286 -10.20 -64.48 -25.16
C GLU A 286 -10.08 -65.13 -23.77
N ALA A 287 -9.37 -64.49 -22.84
CA ALA A 287 -9.22 -64.99 -21.47
C ALA A 287 -10.52 -64.91 -20.65
N GLU A 288 -11.32 -63.86 -20.84
CA GLU A 288 -12.67 -63.77 -20.27
C GLU A 288 -13.55 -64.90 -20.81
N ALA A 289 -13.62 -65.06 -22.13
CA ALA A 289 -14.46 -66.08 -22.78
C ALA A 289 -14.04 -67.51 -22.40
N ALA A 290 -12.75 -67.76 -22.18
CA ALA A 290 -12.21 -69.04 -21.72
C ALA A 290 -12.30 -69.26 -20.21
N GLY A 291 -12.72 -68.25 -19.43
CA GLY A 291 -12.76 -68.32 -17.95
C GLY A 291 -11.37 -68.40 -17.29
N THR A 292 -10.32 -67.98 -18.00
CA THR A 292 -8.93 -67.98 -17.51
C THR A 292 -8.49 -66.62 -16.97
N LEU A 293 -9.25 -65.55 -17.18
CA LEU A 293 -9.04 -64.25 -16.56
C LEU A 293 -9.37 -64.30 -15.06
N VAL A 294 -8.40 -63.96 -14.19
CA VAL A 294 -8.55 -64.08 -12.72
C VAL A 294 -8.91 -62.75 -12.08
N GLU A 295 -8.17 -61.69 -12.40
CA GLU A 295 -8.46 -60.32 -11.96
C GLU A 295 -7.65 -59.31 -12.78
N LEU A 296 -7.96 -58.03 -12.62
CA LEU A 296 -7.28 -56.92 -13.28
C LEU A 296 -7.25 -55.72 -12.33
N PHE A 297 -6.10 -55.07 -12.16
CA PHE A 297 -5.96 -53.96 -11.21
C PHE A 297 -4.92 -52.93 -11.65
N GLY A 298 -5.17 -51.66 -11.29
CA GLY A 298 -4.22 -50.56 -11.45
C GLY A 298 -3.36 -50.37 -10.21
N ALA A 299 -2.10 -49.93 -10.38
CA ALA A 299 -1.21 -49.56 -9.28
C ALA A 299 -0.65 -48.14 -9.47
N GLY A 300 -0.70 -47.31 -8.43
CA GLY A 300 -0.22 -45.93 -8.48
C GLY A 300 -0.08 -45.27 -7.11
N THR A 301 0.54 -44.08 -7.05
CA THR A 301 0.80 -43.38 -5.78
C THR A 301 -0.49 -42.97 -5.06
N ALA A 302 -1.52 -42.56 -5.81
CA ALA A 302 -2.77 -42.03 -5.24
C ALA A 302 -3.65 -43.15 -4.66
N ALA A 303 -3.89 -44.21 -5.43
CA ALA A 303 -4.81 -45.28 -5.07
C ALA A 303 -4.14 -46.54 -4.48
N ILE A 304 -2.80 -46.62 -4.53
CA ILE A 304 -1.98 -47.79 -4.16
C ILE A 304 -2.29 -48.98 -5.08
N ILE A 305 -3.44 -49.63 -4.91
CA ILE A 305 -3.99 -50.68 -5.78
C ILE A 305 -5.50 -50.44 -5.96
N SER A 306 -5.96 -50.44 -7.21
CA SER A 306 -7.35 -50.23 -7.61
C SER A 306 -7.87 -51.40 -8.44
N PRO A 307 -8.81 -52.23 -7.93
CA PRO A 307 -9.39 -53.33 -8.70
C PRO A 307 -10.28 -52.81 -9.84
N VAL A 308 -10.41 -53.59 -10.92
CA VAL A 308 -11.23 -53.29 -12.10
C VAL A 308 -12.34 -54.34 -12.21
N ASN A 309 -13.58 -53.92 -12.48
CA ASN A 309 -14.71 -54.84 -12.69
C ASN A 309 -15.18 -54.97 -14.14
N ARG A 310 -14.92 -53.97 -14.98
CA ARG A 310 -15.25 -54.03 -16.41
C ARG A 310 -14.38 -53.10 -17.25
N ILE A 311 -14.20 -53.47 -18.51
CA ILE A 311 -13.56 -52.65 -19.54
C ILE A 311 -14.51 -52.52 -20.73
N GLY A 312 -14.93 -51.30 -21.05
CA GLY A 312 -15.66 -51.00 -22.27
C GLY A 312 -14.70 -50.93 -23.45
N TYR A 313 -14.94 -51.74 -24.48
CA TYR A 313 -14.06 -51.84 -25.65
C TYR A 313 -14.86 -52.16 -26.92
N LEU A 314 -14.71 -51.34 -27.96
CA LEU A 314 -15.41 -51.46 -29.26
C LEU A 314 -16.93 -51.69 -29.12
N GLY A 315 -17.56 -50.98 -28.19
CA GLY A 315 -19.01 -51.02 -27.97
C GLY A 315 -19.53 -52.20 -27.13
N LYS A 316 -18.64 -53.01 -26.53
CA LYS A 316 -19.00 -54.10 -25.62
C LYS A 316 -18.26 -53.99 -24.29
N ASP A 317 -18.88 -54.46 -23.21
CA ASP A 317 -18.24 -54.60 -21.91
C ASP A 317 -17.56 -55.96 -21.79
N VAL A 318 -16.28 -55.94 -21.43
CA VAL A 318 -15.50 -57.11 -20.99
C VAL A 318 -15.58 -57.14 -19.46
N HIS A 319 -16.14 -58.20 -18.89
CA HIS A 319 -16.31 -58.33 -17.45
C HIS A 319 -15.06 -58.91 -16.80
N ILE A 320 -14.62 -58.27 -15.71
CA ILE A 320 -13.45 -58.68 -14.95
C ILE A 320 -13.93 -59.29 -13.62
N PRO A 321 -13.48 -60.51 -13.25
CA PRO A 321 -13.82 -61.09 -11.97
C PRO A 321 -13.27 -60.26 -10.80
N THR A 322 -14.08 -60.12 -9.76
CA THR A 322 -13.73 -59.40 -8.51
C THR A 322 -14.15 -60.24 -7.31
N GLY A 323 -13.45 -60.12 -6.19
CA GLY A 323 -13.80 -60.81 -4.95
C GLY A 323 -15.01 -60.18 -4.23
N PRO A 324 -15.46 -60.77 -3.10
CA PRO A 324 -16.63 -60.31 -2.35
C PRO A 324 -16.54 -58.85 -1.85
N ASP A 325 -15.33 -58.38 -1.56
CA ASP A 325 -15.01 -57.01 -1.15
C ASP A 325 -14.49 -56.15 -2.31
N GLY A 326 -14.52 -56.66 -3.54
CA GLY A 326 -14.02 -56.02 -4.76
C GLY A 326 -12.54 -56.29 -5.09
N MET A 327 -11.73 -56.73 -4.12
CA MET A 327 -10.32 -57.09 -4.33
C MET A 327 -10.20 -58.54 -4.82
N GLY A 328 -9.18 -58.84 -5.61
CA GLY A 328 -8.90 -60.19 -6.08
C GLY A 328 -7.80 -60.92 -5.29
N PRO A 329 -7.57 -62.20 -5.60
CA PRO A 329 -6.73 -63.10 -4.81
C PRO A 329 -5.22 -62.78 -4.87
N VAL A 330 -4.73 -62.08 -5.89
CA VAL A 330 -3.35 -61.60 -6.02
C VAL A 330 -3.20 -60.16 -5.54
N SER A 331 -4.15 -59.28 -5.87
CA SER A 331 -4.11 -57.87 -5.45
C SER A 331 -4.22 -57.69 -3.94
N ARG A 332 -5.04 -58.50 -3.24
CA ARG A 332 -5.28 -58.40 -1.79
C ARG A 332 -4.04 -58.69 -0.93
N PRO A 333 -3.28 -59.80 -1.10
CA PRO A 333 -2.04 -60.04 -0.36
C PRO A 333 -0.99 -58.95 -0.60
N ILE A 334 -0.81 -58.54 -1.86
CA ILE A 334 0.19 -57.52 -2.23
C ILE A 334 -0.19 -56.15 -1.62
N TRP A 335 -1.46 -55.77 -1.67
CA TRP A 335 -1.94 -54.54 -1.04
C TRP A 335 -1.70 -54.54 0.47
N THR A 336 -2.00 -55.66 1.14
CA THR A 336 -1.84 -55.80 2.60
C THR A 336 -0.39 -55.59 3.01
N GLU A 337 0.54 -56.20 2.26
CA GLU A 337 1.97 -56.03 2.48
C GLU A 337 2.43 -54.59 2.24
N LEU A 338 2.02 -53.98 1.11
CA LEU A 338 2.42 -52.62 0.75
C LEU A 338 1.93 -51.59 1.77
N VAL A 339 0.66 -51.65 2.16
CA VAL A 339 0.08 -50.74 3.15
C VAL A 339 0.71 -50.97 4.53
N GLY A 340 0.92 -52.23 4.93
CA GLY A 340 1.59 -52.54 6.19
C GLY A 340 3.00 -51.95 6.27
N ARG A 341 3.76 -51.96 5.18
CA ARG A 341 5.10 -51.35 5.10
C ARG A 341 5.07 -49.82 5.06
N GLN A 342 4.08 -49.23 4.38
CA GLN A 342 3.88 -47.78 4.33
C GLN A 342 3.54 -47.22 5.72
N MET A 343 2.65 -47.91 6.44
CA MET A 343 2.20 -47.56 7.78
C MET A 343 3.17 -47.97 8.90
N GLY A 344 4.31 -48.60 8.56
CA GLY A 344 5.31 -49.03 9.54
C GLY A 344 4.95 -50.29 10.36
N ALA A 345 3.77 -50.89 10.14
CA ALA A 345 3.34 -52.12 10.80
C ALA A 345 4.17 -53.35 10.40
N ILE A 346 4.68 -53.36 9.17
CA ILE A 346 5.59 -54.40 8.66
C ILE A 346 6.98 -53.80 8.51
N PRO A 347 7.99 -54.27 9.26
CA PRO A 347 9.37 -53.78 9.13
C PRO A 347 9.89 -54.01 7.71
N SER A 348 10.73 -53.12 7.19
CA SER A 348 11.43 -53.31 5.91
C SER A 348 12.68 -54.18 6.08
N PRO A 349 12.70 -55.48 5.70
CA PRO A 349 13.92 -56.27 5.74
C PRO A 349 14.81 -55.95 4.53
N SER A 350 16.10 -56.24 4.68
CA SER A 350 17.18 -55.88 3.77
C SER A 350 17.29 -56.64 2.42
N PRO A 351 16.42 -57.58 1.99
CA PRO A 351 16.49 -58.05 0.59
C PRO A 351 15.49 -57.39 -0.37
N LEU A 352 14.43 -56.73 0.11
CA LEU A 352 13.32 -56.29 -0.76
C LEU A 352 13.49 -54.88 -1.37
N CYS A 353 14.49 -54.09 -0.96
CA CYS A 353 14.68 -52.68 -1.39
C CYS A 353 13.42 -51.77 -1.26
N LEU A 354 12.42 -52.18 -0.49
CA LEU A 354 11.22 -51.41 -0.16
C LEU A 354 11.48 -50.61 1.13
N ARG A 355 12.29 -49.54 1.03
CA ARG A 355 12.67 -48.71 2.17
C ARG A 355 11.56 -47.74 2.56
N SER A 356 11.10 -47.83 3.81
CA SER A 356 10.38 -46.75 4.50
C SER A 356 11.39 -45.91 5.27
N ILE A 357 11.48 -44.61 4.99
CA ILE A 357 12.36 -43.69 5.73
C ILE A 357 11.57 -43.17 6.93
N HIS A 358 12.03 -43.55 8.13
CA HIS A 358 11.51 -43.01 9.38
C HIS A 358 11.99 -41.57 9.59
N LEU A 359 11.07 -40.70 10.02
CA LEU A 359 11.40 -39.33 10.43
C LEU A 359 11.67 -39.33 11.94
N ASP A 360 12.93 -39.51 12.32
CA ASP A 360 13.36 -39.42 13.72
C ASP A 360 13.63 -37.94 14.07
N PHE A 361 12.76 -37.35 14.89
CA PHE A 361 12.95 -35.99 15.40
C PHE A 361 13.56 -36.08 16.81
N PRO A 362 14.71 -35.45 17.07
CA PRO A 362 15.29 -35.47 18.41
C PRO A 362 14.36 -34.79 19.42
N THR A 363 13.90 -35.54 20.42
CA THR A 363 13.29 -35.00 21.63
C THR A 363 14.36 -34.30 22.45
N MET A 364 14.28 -32.98 22.63
CA MET A 364 15.20 -32.23 23.48
C MET A 364 14.98 -32.59 24.95
N ALA A 365 15.79 -33.52 25.47
CA ALA A 365 16.10 -33.66 26.89
C ALA A 365 17.54 -33.19 27.12
N GLY A 366 17.73 -32.19 27.97
CA GLY A 366 19.06 -31.65 28.30
C GLY A 366 19.91 -32.59 29.14
N PRO A 367 21.25 -32.56 28.99
CA PRO A 367 22.09 -32.36 30.17
C PRO A 367 23.31 -31.44 29.94
N ALA A 368 23.88 -31.02 31.08
CA ALA A 368 24.87 -29.96 31.27
C ALA A 368 26.30 -30.32 30.82
N VAL A 369 27.00 -29.35 30.21
CA VAL A 369 28.47 -29.28 30.13
C VAL A 369 28.93 -27.84 30.36
N THR A 370 30.06 -27.74 31.05
CA THR A 370 30.71 -26.64 31.78
C THR A 370 30.92 -25.31 31.05
N ARG A 371 30.70 -24.21 31.80
CA ARG A 371 30.92 -22.81 31.41
C ARG A 371 32.41 -22.54 31.09
N ALA A 372 32.73 -22.42 29.81
CA ALA A 372 33.70 -21.44 29.34
C ALA A 372 32.92 -20.26 28.77
N ALA A 373 33.06 -19.08 29.38
CA ALA A 373 32.39 -17.87 28.94
C ALA A 373 32.94 -17.42 27.58
N ARG A 374 32.27 -17.83 26.49
CA ARG A 374 32.25 -17.08 25.25
C ARG A 374 30.80 -16.69 24.98
N ALA A 375 30.57 -15.38 24.99
CA ALA A 375 29.28 -14.75 24.80
C ALA A 375 28.60 -15.31 23.53
N ARG A 376 27.34 -15.74 23.68
CA ARG A 376 26.49 -16.09 22.54
C ARG A 376 26.23 -14.83 21.73
N ALA A 377 26.82 -14.73 20.55
CA ALA A 377 26.34 -13.82 19.52
C ALA A 377 25.15 -14.51 18.83
N PHE A 378 23.96 -13.92 18.94
CA PHE A 378 22.80 -14.28 18.13
C PHE A 378 23.13 -14.00 16.65
N ALA A 379 23.01 -14.99 15.77
CA ALA A 379 23.10 -14.77 14.33
C ALA A 379 21.75 -14.22 13.81
N THR A 380 21.68 -12.89 13.84
CA THR A 380 21.22 -11.98 12.78
C THR A 380 20.33 -12.57 11.69
N HIS A 381 19.14 -11.99 11.57
CA HIS A 381 18.36 -11.98 10.33
C HIS A 381 19.32 -11.70 9.16
N ALA A 382 19.22 -12.46 8.07
CA ALA A 382 19.84 -12.04 6.82
C ALA A 382 19.25 -10.67 6.52
N SER A 383 20.06 -9.62 6.70
CA SER A 383 19.64 -8.26 6.45
C SER A 383 19.23 -8.23 4.98
N ALA A 384 17.98 -7.86 4.72
CA ALA A 384 17.71 -7.04 3.55
C ALA A 384 18.85 -6.02 3.48
N VAL A 385 19.48 -5.83 2.31
CA VAL A 385 20.51 -4.81 2.08
C VAL A 385 20.17 -3.63 2.99
N PRO A 386 20.99 -3.31 4.02
CA PRO A 386 20.54 -2.39 5.06
C PRO A 386 20.11 -1.12 4.38
N ARG A 387 18.78 -0.85 4.41
CA ARG A 387 18.25 0.41 3.90
C ARG A 387 18.99 1.47 4.70
N ASN A 388 19.73 2.31 4.00
CA ASN A 388 20.45 3.39 4.65
C ASN A 388 19.40 4.38 5.17
N PHE A 389 19.04 4.26 6.46
CA PHE A 389 18.07 5.13 7.10
C PHE A 389 18.68 6.46 7.57
N THR A 390 19.94 6.74 7.26
CA THR A 390 20.63 7.98 7.68
C THR A 390 19.93 9.23 7.16
N SER A 391 19.30 9.17 5.98
CA SER A 391 18.55 10.32 5.42
C SER A 391 17.17 10.55 6.05
N ILE A 392 16.69 9.61 6.87
CA ILE A 392 15.40 9.73 7.57
C ILE A 392 15.53 9.65 9.10
N THR A 393 16.74 9.44 9.61
CA THR A 393 17.00 9.43 11.06
C THR A 393 17.53 10.80 11.44
N PRO A 394 16.82 11.57 12.29
CA PRO A 394 17.31 12.86 12.76
C PRO A 394 18.67 12.74 13.41
N SER A 395 19.49 13.79 13.29
CA SER A 395 20.78 13.84 13.98
C SER A 395 20.59 14.15 15.47
N TYR A 396 19.97 13.22 16.22
CA TYR A 396 19.64 13.42 17.63
C TYR A 396 20.82 13.90 18.49
N PRO A 397 22.07 13.42 18.34
CA PRO A 397 23.20 13.96 19.12
C PRO A 397 23.41 15.46 18.91
N THR A 398 23.33 15.93 17.67
CA THR A 398 23.46 17.35 17.32
C THR A 398 22.26 18.15 17.86
N LEU A 399 21.04 17.63 17.71
CA LEU A 399 19.83 18.27 18.19
C LEU A 399 19.81 18.41 19.72
N ILE A 400 20.25 17.38 20.44
CA ILE A 400 20.34 17.38 21.90
C ILE A 400 21.42 18.35 22.37
N GLN A 401 22.56 18.43 21.68
CA GLN A 401 23.60 19.42 21.97
C GLN A 401 23.07 20.85 21.77
N ASN A 402 22.37 21.11 20.66
CA ASN A 402 21.72 22.40 20.41
C ASN A 402 20.69 22.72 21.50
N LEU A 403 19.89 21.74 21.92
CA LEU A 403 18.93 21.89 23.00
C LEU A 403 19.60 22.26 24.33
N GLN A 404 20.80 21.73 24.63
CA GLN A 404 21.56 22.13 25.83
C GLN A 404 21.95 23.61 25.77
N HIS A 405 22.39 24.11 24.60
CA HIS A 405 22.66 25.54 24.42
C HIS A 405 21.39 26.38 24.62
N VAL A 406 20.26 25.95 24.07
CA VAL A 406 18.96 26.62 24.22
C VAL A 406 18.54 26.66 25.70
N ARG A 407 18.65 25.54 26.43
CA ARG A 407 18.32 25.44 27.85
C ARG A 407 19.19 26.38 28.71
N ASN A 408 20.48 26.51 28.39
CA ASN A 408 21.38 27.43 29.08
C ASN A 408 21.00 28.90 28.88
N THR A 409 20.45 29.24 27.72
CA THR A 409 20.00 30.60 27.38
C THR A 409 18.64 30.93 27.99
N LEU A 410 17.63 30.07 27.78
CA LEU A 410 16.23 30.34 28.17
C LEU A 410 15.92 30.03 29.64
N LYS A 411 16.66 29.10 30.28
CA LYS A 411 16.54 28.72 31.70
C LYS A 411 15.10 28.46 32.20
N ARG A 412 14.26 27.87 31.36
CA ARG A 412 12.88 27.47 31.70
C ARG A 412 12.54 26.10 31.09
N PRO A 413 11.52 25.40 31.61
CA PRO A 413 10.97 24.22 30.97
C PRO A 413 10.45 24.53 29.56
N LEU A 414 10.66 23.61 28.62
CA LEU A 414 10.27 23.75 27.22
C LEU A 414 9.19 22.73 26.85
N THR A 415 8.23 23.15 26.02
CA THR A 415 7.26 22.24 25.41
C THR A 415 7.95 21.35 24.37
N LEU A 416 7.29 20.28 23.91
CA LEU A 416 7.86 19.42 22.87
C LEU A 416 8.12 20.19 21.56
N ALA A 417 7.16 21.00 21.14
CA ALA A 417 7.28 21.84 19.95
C ALA A 417 8.46 22.82 20.05
N GLU A 418 8.68 23.42 21.22
CA GLU A 418 9.82 24.31 21.46
C GLU A 418 11.16 23.55 21.40
N LYS A 419 11.23 22.36 22.00
CA LYS A 419 12.45 21.53 21.95
C LYS A 419 12.84 21.23 20.51
N ILE A 420 11.89 20.78 19.69
CA ILE A 420 12.14 20.44 18.29
C ILE A 420 12.46 21.70 17.49
N LEU A 421 11.69 22.80 17.60
CA LEU A 421 11.99 24.02 16.84
C LEU A 421 13.35 24.62 17.20
N TYR A 422 13.63 24.79 18.49
CA TYR A 422 14.83 25.49 18.93
C TYR A 422 16.11 24.66 18.74
N SER A 423 16.02 23.31 18.75
CA SER A 423 17.16 22.47 18.39
C SER A 423 17.56 22.57 16.91
N HIS A 424 16.64 23.02 16.04
CA HIS A 424 16.85 23.20 14.61
C HIS A 424 17.23 24.64 14.21
N LEU A 425 17.52 25.52 15.17
CA LEU A 425 18.01 26.86 14.87
C LEU A 425 19.35 26.81 14.13
N HIS A 426 19.52 27.69 13.13
CA HIS A 426 20.79 27.85 12.42
C HIS A 426 21.91 28.27 13.38
N ASP A 427 21.60 29.18 14.30
CA ASP A 427 22.46 29.66 15.39
C ASP A 427 21.65 29.74 16.70
N PRO A 428 21.70 28.69 17.56
CA PRO A 428 20.93 28.67 18.80
C PRO A 428 21.44 29.65 19.87
N ILE A 429 22.67 30.16 19.74
CA ILE A 429 23.28 31.06 20.73
C ILE A 429 22.86 32.51 20.45
N ASN A 430 22.96 32.95 19.19
CA ASN A 430 22.60 34.32 18.81
C ASN A 430 21.11 34.46 18.50
N GLY A 431 20.44 33.41 18.01
CA GLY A 431 19.04 33.46 17.61
C GLY A 431 18.03 33.65 18.75
N LEU A 432 18.44 33.42 20.01
CA LEU A 432 17.61 33.53 21.22
C LEU A 432 18.16 34.53 22.25
N ARG A 433 19.16 35.33 21.85
CA ARG A 433 20.09 36.05 22.75
C ARG A 433 19.44 37.16 23.58
N ASP A 434 18.30 37.69 23.16
CA ASP A 434 17.62 38.79 23.86
C ASP A 434 16.75 38.34 25.04
N GLY A 435 16.60 37.02 25.29
CA GLY A 435 15.94 36.47 26.49
C GLY A 435 14.49 36.92 26.73
N GLY A 436 13.90 37.66 25.79
CA GLY A 436 12.55 38.21 25.86
C GLY A 436 11.46 37.19 25.48
N ARG A 437 10.24 37.67 25.27
CA ARG A 437 9.08 36.85 24.90
C ARG A 437 9.21 36.37 23.45
N VAL A 438 9.91 35.25 23.24
CA VAL A 438 10.21 34.71 21.89
C VAL A 438 8.92 34.38 21.11
N ARG A 439 7.94 33.75 21.77
CA ARG A 439 6.68 33.31 21.14
C ARG A 439 5.86 34.50 20.62
N GLY A 440 5.46 34.45 19.34
CA GLY A 440 4.60 35.45 18.70
C GLY A 440 5.30 36.73 18.25
N GLU A 441 6.59 36.91 18.55
CA GLU A 441 7.34 38.14 18.28
C GLU A 441 8.56 37.89 17.39
N ALA A 442 9.42 36.93 17.75
CA ALA A 442 10.69 36.69 17.06
C ALA A 442 10.52 35.90 15.74
N TYR A 443 11.41 36.14 14.78
CA TYR A 443 11.59 35.29 13.60
C TYR A 443 12.75 34.31 13.84
N LEU A 444 12.46 33.02 13.77
CA LEU A 444 13.41 31.93 13.94
C LEU A 444 14.03 31.59 12.59
N GLN A 445 15.36 31.51 12.52
CA GLN A 445 16.07 30.98 11.36
C GLN A 445 16.35 29.50 11.58
N LEU A 446 15.63 28.64 10.87
CA LEU A 446 15.61 27.19 11.06
C LEU A 446 16.33 26.47 9.93
N LYS A 447 16.83 25.27 10.23
CA LYS A 447 17.39 24.31 9.27
C LYS A 447 16.48 23.07 9.21
N PRO A 448 15.53 23.01 8.27
CA PRO A 448 14.77 21.79 8.03
C PRO A 448 15.69 20.65 7.59
N GLU A 449 15.36 19.41 7.96
CA GLU A 449 16.14 18.22 7.60
C GLU A 449 15.67 17.60 6.27
N ARG A 450 14.43 17.89 5.83
CA ARG A 450 13.82 17.30 4.62
C ARG A 450 12.77 18.20 3.98
N VAL A 451 12.60 18.04 2.66
CA VAL A 451 11.51 18.64 1.87
C VAL A 451 10.64 17.57 1.18
N ALA A 452 9.33 17.73 1.20
CA ALA A 452 8.39 16.92 0.43
C ALA A 452 7.49 17.80 -0.46
N MET A 453 7.38 17.47 -1.74
CA MET A 453 6.59 18.24 -2.71
C MET A 453 5.58 17.35 -3.43
N GLN A 454 4.41 17.90 -3.71
CA GLN A 454 3.39 17.24 -4.55
C GLN A 454 3.39 17.85 -5.95
N ASP A 455 3.04 17.07 -6.97
CA ASP A 455 3.14 17.40 -8.40
C ASP A 455 2.50 18.73 -8.82
N ALA A 456 1.42 19.19 -8.21
CA ALA A 456 0.81 20.49 -8.51
C ALA A 456 1.59 21.71 -7.99
N SER A 457 2.40 21.58 -6.93
CA SER A 457 3.29 22.66 -6.44
C SER A 457 4.77 22.45 -6.79
N ALA A 458 5.18 21.19 -6.96
CA ALA A 458 6.55 20.81 -7.33
C ALA A 458 6.97 21.44 -8.66
N GLN A 459 6.03 21.62 -9.59
CA GLN A 459 6.29 22.29 -10.87
C GLN A 459 6.95 23.67 -10.66
N MET A 460 6.27 24.53 -9.89
CA MET A 460 6.73 25.90 -9.65
C MET A 460 7.95 25.95 -8.73
N ALA A 461 8.00 25.08 -7.70
CA ALA A 461 9.16 24.99 -6.81
C ALA A 461 10.44 24.60 -7.58
N LEU A 462 10.36 23.62 -8.49
CA LEU A 462 11.50 23.21 -9.30
C LEU A 462 11.89 24.27 -10.32
N LEU A 463 10.95 24.96 -10.96
CA LEU A 463 11.25 26.08 -11.86
C LEU A 463 12.00 27.22 -11.14
N GLN A 464 11.60 27.52 -9.90
CA GLN A 464 12.31 28.47 -9.05
C GLN A 464 13.70 27.95 -8.65
N PHE A 465 13.82 26.68 -8.26
CA PHE A 465 15.11 26.07 -7.91
C PHE A 465 16.08 26.04 -9.11
N MET A 466 15.58 25.76 -10.32
CA MET A 466 16.35 25.82 -11.57
C MET A 466 16.96 27.21 -11.79
N SER A 467 16.24 28.28 -11.45
CA SER A 467 16.73 29.65 -11.55
C SER A 467 17.83 30.00 -10.54
N ALA A 468 17.94 29.24 -9.44
CA ALA A 468 19.03 29.40 -8.47
C ALA A 468 20.37 28.85 -9.01
N GLY A 469 20.34 27.95 -10.01
CA GLY A 469 21.55 27.46 -10.69
C GLY A 469 22.39 26.44 -9.92
N LEU A 470 21.84 25.83 -8.86
CA LEU A 470 22.53 24.80 -8.08
C LEU A 470 22.50 23.43 -8.78
N ALA A 471 23.54 22.61 -8.54
CA ALA A 471 23.66 21.28 -9.15
C ALA A 471 22.88 20.17 -8.41
N ARG A 472 22.56 20.36 -7.14
CA ARG A 472 21.83 19.39 -6.29
C ARG A 472 21.09 20.08 -5.15
N CYS A 473 20.10 19.41 -4.58
CA CYS A 473 19.44 19.86 -3.35
C CYS A 473 20.37 19.71 -2.12
N ALA A 474 20.30 20.65 -1.19
CA ALA A 474 21.07 20.63 0.06
C ALA A 474 20.53 19.63 1.09
N VAL A 475 19.22 19.38 1.07
CA VAL A 475 18.53 18.43 1.95
C VAL A 475 17.81 17.35 1.13
N PRO A 476 17.64 16.13 1.68
CA PRO A 476 16.81 15.10 1.06
C PRO A 476 15.45 15.67 0.65
N THR A 477 15.08 15.43 -0.61
CA THR A 477 13.87 15.99 -1.22
C THR A 477 13.11 14.89 -1.95
N SER A 478 11.78 14.94 -1.90
CA SER A 478 10.91 14.01 -2.64
C SER A 478 9.78 14.71 -3.38
N ILE A 479 9.40 14.17 -4.54
CA ILE A 479 8.25 14.59 -5.36
C ILE A 479 7.23 13.45 -5.38
N HIS A 480 5.96 13.78 -5.18
CA HIS A 480 4.84 12.84 -5.12
C HIS A 480 3.80 13.18 -6.19
N CYS A 481 3.47 12.23 -7.07
CA CYS A 481 2.53 12.43 -8.18
C CYS A 481 1.10 11.98 -7.84
N ASP A 482 0.35 12.83 -7.13
CA ASP A 482 -0.98 12.53 -6.59
C ASP A 482 -2.08 13.55 -6.95
N HIS A 483 -1.76 14.78 -7.37
CA HIS A 483 -2.74 15.84 -7.71
C HIS A 483 -3.10 15.93 -9.20
N LEU A 484 -2.55 15.05 -10.06
CA LEU A 484 -2.87 15.04 -11.49
C LEU A 484 -3.65 13.79 -11.97
N ILE A 485 -4.10 12.93 -11.06
CA ILE A 485 -4.91 11.73 -11.38
C ILE A 485 -6.41 11.98 -11.18
N GLN A 486 -7.18 12.01 -12.29
CA GLN A 486 -8.61 12.30 -12.26
C GLN A 486 -9.47 11.05 -12.07
N ALA A 487 -10.28 11.02 -11.00
CA ALA A 487 -11.27 9.97 -10.73
C ALA A 487 -12.51 10.09 -11.64
N SER A 488 -12.86 8.99 -12.29
CA SER A 488 -13.99 8.88 -13.21
C SER A 488 -14.58 7.47 -13.26
N GLU A 489 -13.81 6.47 -13.67
CA GLU A 489 -14.30 5.11 -13.97
C GLU A 489 -13.72 4.02 -13.05
N GLY A 490 -12.68 4.34 -12.27
CA GLY A 490 -12.02 3.41 -11.35
C GLY A 490 -10.50 3.47 -11.46
N ALA A 491 -9.80 2.88 -10.49
CA ALA A 491 -8.36 3.07 -10.28
C ALA A 491 -7.48 2.93 -11.54
N LYS A 492 -7.62 1.82 -12.28
CA LYS A 492 -6.74 1.51 -13.41
C LYS A 492 -7.00 2.37 -14.66
N PRO A 493 -8.24 2.49 -15.18
CA PRO A 493 -8.53 3.38 -16.31
C PRO A 493 -8.20 4.85 -16.04
N ASP A 494 -8.44 5.30 -14.80
CA ASP A 494 -8.20 6.69 -14.39
C ASP A 494 -6.69 7.01 -14.34
N LEU A 495 -5.86 6.07 -13.86
CA LEU A 495 -4.41 6.21 -13.84
C LEU A 495 -3.83 6.24 -15.25
N GLU A 496 -4.18 5.28 -16.12
CA GLU A 496 -3.68 5.20 -17.50
C GLU A 496 -4.02 6.48 -18.28
N ARG A 497 -5.26 6.96 -18.17
CA ARG A 497 -5.71 8.21 -18.80
C ARG A 497 -4.93 9.42 -18.29
N SER A 498 -4.70 9.50 -16.99
CA SER A 498 -4.04 10.63 -16.34
C SER A 498 -2.55 10.71 -16.67
N ILE A 499 -1.89 9.56 -16.81
CA ILE A 499 -0.49 9.46 -17.30
C ILE A 499 -0.41 10.04 -18.71
N VAL A 500 -1.28 9.61 -19.62
CA VAL A 500 -1.29 10.13 -21.00
C VAL A 500 -1.59 11.64 -21.05
N SER A 501 -2.59 12.12 -20.29
CA SER A 501 -3.00 13.53 -20.35
C SER A 501 -2.00 14.51 -19.72
N ASN A 502 -1.16 14.04 -18.81
CA ASN A 502 -0.20 14.85 -18.06
C ASN A 502 1.25 14.41 -18.27
N GLN A 503 1.51 13.63 -19.32
CA GLN A 503 2.84 13.09 -19.66
C GLN A 503 3.92 14.18 -19.65
N GLU A 504 3.63 15.34 -20.24
CA GLU A 504 4.56 16.48 -20.29
C GLU A 504 5.00 16.96 -18.90
N VAL A 505 4.07 17.01 -17.94
CA VAL A 505 4.38 17.42 -16.57
C VAL A 505 5.16 16.33 -15.84
N PHE A 506 4.78 15.06 -16.00
CA PHE A 506 5.50 13.94 -15.38
C PHE A 506 6.91 13.78 -15.94
N ASP A 507 7.12 13.98 -17.25
CA ASP A 507 8.44 13.96 -17.88
C ASP A 507 9.34 15.09 -17.36
N PHE A 508 8.77 16.29 -17.15
CA PHE A 508 9.48 17.41 -16.53
C PHE A 508 9.90 17.09 -15.09
N LEU A 509 8.96 16.61 -14.26
CA LEU A 509 9.24 16.28 -12.86
C LEU A 509 10.27 15.14 -12.74
N GLU A 510 10.14 14.09 -13.56
CA GLU A 510 11.07 12.95 -13.56
C GLU A 510 12.47 13.36 -14.05
N SER A 511 12.57 14.17 -15.12
CA SER A 511 13.86 14.66 -15.62
C SER A 511 14.54 15.64 -14.66
N ALA A 512 13.79 16.56 -14.04
CA ALA A 512 14.29 17.43 -12.99
C ALA A 512 14.75 16.64 -11.76
N ALA A 513 14.01 15.60 -11.37
CA ALA A 513 14.37 14.76 -10.23
C ALA A 513 15.70 14.02 -10.46
N ARG A 514 15.89 13.44 -11.66
CA ARG A 514 17.16 12.80 -12.05
C ARG A 514 18.33 13.79 -12.04
N LYS A 515 18.11 15.02 -12.54
CA LYS A 515 19.16 16.05 -12.58
C LYS A 515 19.65 16.45 -11.19
N TYR A 516 18.71 16.69 -10.26
CA TYR A 516 19.01 17.29 -8.96
C TYR A 516 19.13 16.28 -7.81
N GLY A 517 18.96 14.98 -8.08
CA GLY A 517 19.05 13.93 -7.06
C GLY A 517 17.84 13.91 -6.12
N ILE A 518 16.63 14.04 -6.67
CA ILE A 518 15.37 14.08 -5.92
C ILE A 518 14.65 12.73 -6.03
N GLU A 519 14.06 12.25 -4.94
CA GLU A 519 13.26 11.02 -4.93
C GLU A 519 11.92 11.24 -5.65
N PHE A 520 11.70 10.57 -6.77
CA PHE A 520 10.48 10.72 -7.59
C PHE A 520 9.52 9.55 -7.40
N TRP A 521 8.41 9.80 -6.70
CA TRP A 521 7.30 8.86 -6.58
C TRP A 521 6.38 8.96 -7.78
N ARG A 522 6.28 7.87 -8.54
CA ARG A 522 5.56 7.83 -9.81
C ARG A 522 4.04 7.97 -9.60
N PRO A 523 3.28 8.40 -10.63
CA PRO A 523 1.83 8.45 -10.57
C PRO A 523 1.23 7.09 -10.18
N GLY A 524 0.38 7.04 -9.16
CA GLY A 524 -0.22 5.79 -8.64
C GLY A 524 0.46 5.22 -7.40
N SER A 525 1.61 5.78 -7.00
CA SER A 525 2.32 5.41 -5.76
C SER A 525 1.52 5.65 -4.48
N GLY A 526 0.80 6.76 -4.40
CA GLY A 526 0.09 7.18 -3.20
C GLY A 526 0.08 8.68 -2.99
N ILE A 527 -0.68 9.10 -1.98
CA ILE A 527 -0.83 10.48 -1.55
C ILE A 527 0.39 10.88 -0.71
N ILE A 528 0.93 12.08 -0.94
CA ILE A 528 2.16 12.59 -0.33
C ILE A 528 2.25 12.33 1.19
N HIS A 529 1.19 12.63 1.93
CA HIS A 529 1.20 12.57 3.40
C HIS A 529 1.23 11.15 3.95
N GLN A 530 0.57 10.22 3.23
CA GLN A 530 0.58 8.80 3.59
C GLN A 530 1.95 8.20 3.31
N ILE A 531 2.52 8.48 2.14
CA ILE A 531 3.88 8.05 1.79
C ILE A 531 4.90 8.63 2.77
N VAL A 532 4.77 9.90 3.16
CA VAL A 532 5.61 10.53 4.17
C VAL A 532 5.49 9.83 5.51
N LEU A 533 4.28 9.56 5.99
CA LEU A 533 4.10 8.86 7.26
C LEU A 533 4.72 7.45 7.23
N GLU A 534 4.56 6.72 6.12
CA GLU A 534 5.05 5.35 5.92
C GLU A 534 6.57 5.25 5.73
N ASN A 535 7.22 6.25 5.13
CA ASN A 535 8.62 6.14 4.68
C ASN A 535 9.57 7.19 5.26
N TYR A 536 9.11 8.40 5.57
CA TYR A 536 9.97 9.56 5.81
C TYR A 536 9.82 10.21 7.18
N ALA A 537 8.64 10.10 7.80
CA ALA A 537 8.40 10.66 9.11
C ALA A 537 9.26 9.96 10.18
N ALA A 538 9.82 10.75 11.09
CA ALA A 538 10.55 10.28 12.24
C ALA A 538 10.36 11.25 13.42
N PRO A 539 10.28 10.74 14.67
CA PRO A 539 10.11 11.59 15.85
C PRO A 539 11.19 12.68 15.96
N GLY A 540 10.83 13.91 16.30
CA GLY A 540 11.77 15.00 16.50
C GLY A 540 12.39 15.59 15.23
N MET A 541 12.05 15.12 14.03
CA MET A 541 12.50 15.72 12.76
C MET A 541 11.75 17.04 12.47
N LEU A 542 12.41 17.99 11.80
CA LEU A 542 11.76 19.15 11.18
C LEU A 542 11.67 18.99 9.65
N MET A 543 10.46 18.95 9.10
CA MET A 543 10.21 18.80 7.66
C MET A 543 9.35 19.93 7.10
N LEU A 544 9.68 20.39 5.89
CA LEU A 544 8.82 21.28 5.11
C LEU A 544 8.10 20.50 4.01
N GLY A 545 6.83 20.83 3.78
CA GLY A 545 6.07 20.27 2.67
C GLY A 545 5.33 21.36 1.89
N THR A 546 5.32 21.28 0.57
CA THR A 546 4.59 22.24 -0.29
C THR A 546 3.09 21.92 -0.38
N ASP A 547 2.51 21.59 0.78
CA ASP A 547 1.12 21.24 0.97
C ASP A 547 0.65 21.62 2.38
N SER A 548 -0.60 22.06 2.53
CA SER A 548 -1.15 22.50 3.82
C SER A 548 -1.31 21.37 4.84
N HIS A 549 -1.51 20.13 4.39
CA HIS A 549 -1.76 18.96 5.25
C HIS A 549 -0.49 18.21 5.63
N THR A 550 0.68 18.79 5.33
CA THR A 550 1.99 18.35 5.81
C THR A 550 2.04 18.06 7.32
N PRO A 551 1.30 18.79 8.19
CA PRO A 551 1.17 18.45 9.61
C PRO A 551 0.75 17.01 9.91
N ASN A 552 0.20 16.24 8.95
CA ASN A 552 -0.10 14.81 9.10
C ASN A 552 1.04 14.00 9.74
N ALA A 553 2.30 14.26 9.35
CA ALA A 553 3.46 13.56 9.88
C ALA A 553 3.73 13.83 11.38
N GLY A 554 3.10 14.87 11.96
CA GLY A 554 3.11 15.14 13.39
C GLY A 554 2.51 14.02 14.25
N GLY A 555 1.67 13.15 13.65
CA GLY A 555 1.19 11.92 14.30
C GLY A 555 2.30 10.92 14.65
N LEU A 556 3.51 11.09 14.10
CA LEU A 556 4.72 10.31 14.43
C LEU A 556 5.75 11.16 15.21
N GLY A 557 5.30 12.20 15.91
CA GLY A 557 6.14 13.04 16.78
C GLY A 557 7.12 13.97 16.04
N MET A 558 6.92 14.19 14.75
CA MET A 558 7.66 15.14 13.91
C MET A 558 7.08 16.56 14.03
N LEU A 559 7.85 17.60 13.70
CA LEU A 559 7.29 18.90 13.31
C LEU A 559 7.31 19.04 11.79
N ALA A 560 6.14 18.92 11.18
CA ALA A 560 5.98 18.95 9.74
C ALA A 560 5.12 20.17 9.36
N ILE A 561 5.68 21.13 8.62
CA ILE A 561 5.04 22.43 8.38
C ILE A 561 4.75 22.62 6.89
N GLY A 562 3.51 22.98 6.58
CA GLY A 562 3.09 23.34 5.24
C GLY A 562 3.61 24.73 4.82
N VAL A 563 4.19 24.82 3.63
CA VAL A 563 4.83 26.05 3.11
C VAL A 563 4.56 26.24 1.61
N GLY A 564 4.90 27.42 1.07
CA GLY A 564 4.92 27.65 -0.37
C GLY A 564 6.15 27.04 -1.05
N GLY A 565 6.15 26.99 -2.40
CA GLY A 565 7.29 26.46 -3.16
C GLY A 565 8.57 27.25 -2.93
N ALA A 566 8.49 28.58 -2.87
CA ALA A 566 9.65 29.43 -2.56
C ALA A 566 10.33 29.13 -1.20
N ASP A 567 9.57 28.78 -0.16
CA ASP A 567 10.13 28.39 1.14
C ASP A 567 10.80 27.01 1.07
N ALA A 568 10.21 26.09 0.30
CA ALA A 568 10.85 24.80 0.03
C ALA A 568 12.19 24.99 -0.73
N VAL A 569 12.26 25.97 -1.66
CA VAL A 569 13.51 26.34 -2.33
C VAL A 569 14.57 26.86 -1.37
N ASP A 570 14.22 27.59 -0.30
CA ASP A 570 15.20 27.98 0.72
C ASP A 570 15.88 26.75 1.33
N ALA A 571 15.09 25.77 1.78
CA ALA A 571 15.60 24.52 2.33
C ALA A 571 16.41 23.72 1.30
N MET A 572 15.93 23.62 0.06
CA MET A 572 16.63 22.95 -1.04
C MET A 572 17.95 23.63 -1.41
N THR A 573 18.08 24.94 -1.21
CA THR A 573 19.32 25.70 -1.46
C THR A 573 20.25 25.76 -0.23
N GLY A 574 19.80 25.27 0.93
CA GLY A 574 20.52 25.36 2.20
C GLY A 574 20.45 26.74 2.86
N THR A 575 19.58 27.62 2.37
CA THR A 575 19.31 28.93 2.97
C THR A 575 18.49 28.73 4.25
N PRO A 576 18.79 29.45 5.36
CA PRO A 576 17.99 29.34 6.57
C PRO A 576 16.53 29.72 6.31
N TRP A 577 15.61 28.88 6.77
CA TRP A 577 14.17 29.11 6.61
C TRP A 577 13.66 29.97 7.76
N GLU A 578 12.99 31.08 7.47
CA GLU A 578 12.41 31.96 8.49
C GLU A 578 10.99 31.52 8.88
N LEU A 579 10.77 31.34 10.18
CA LEU A 579 9.46 31.10 10.76
C LEU A 579 9.22 32.07 11.92
N LYS A 580 8.10 32.79 11.92
CA LYS A 580 7.66 33.54 13.09
C LYS A 580 7.39 32.56 14.24
N ALA A 581 8.07 32.73 15.37
CA ALA A 581 7.99 31.84 16.52
C ALA A 581 6.53 31.63 16.94
N PRO A 582 6.00 30.41 16.86
CA PRO A 582 4.59 30.17 17.15
C PRO A 582 4.32 30.19 18.66
N GLN A 583 3.09 30.55 19.03
CA GLN A 583 2.56 30.25 20.37
C GLN A 583 2.20 28.75 20.45
N ILE A 584 2.10 28.21 21.67
CA ILE A 584 1.79 26.78 21.85
C ILE A 584 0.45 26.63 22.57
N THR A 585 -0.51 25.99 21.89
CA THR A 585 -1.78 25.57 22.49
C THR A 585 -1.66 24.11 22.90
N GLY A 586 -1.75 23.84 24.20
CA GLY A 586 -1.72 22.50 24.76
C GLY A 586 -3.11 21.88 24.75
N VAL A 587 -3.27 20.68 24.20
CA VAL A 587 -4.52 19.90 24.29
C VAL A 587 -4.31 18.71 25.22
N TYR A 588 -4.91 18.77 26.40
CA TYR A 588 -4.80 17.74 27.42
C TYR A 588 -5.89 16.67 27.24
N LEU A 589 -5.48 15.46 26.86
CA LEU A 589 -6.38 14.33 26.60
C LEU A 589 -6.44 13.36 27.78
N THR A 590 -7.66 13.08 28.25
CA THR A 590 -7.96 12.11 29.31
C THR A 590 -9.00 11.08 28.85
N GLY A 591 -9.14 9.97 29.56
CA GLY A 591 -10.10 8.91 29.22
C GLY A 591 -9.69 8.10 27.97
N ASN A 592 -10.66 7.36 27.41
CA ASN A 592 -10.51 6.51 26.22
C ASN A 592 -11.70 6.69 25.28
N LEU A 593 -11.44 6.69 23.97
CA LEU A 593 -12.49 6.60 22.94
C LEU A 593 -13.19 5.25 23.04
N SER A 594 -14.50 5.22 22.82
CA SER A 594 -15.30 3.99 22.88
C SER A 594 -16.47 4.00 21.91
N GLY A 595 -16.92 2.80 21.52
CA GLY A 595 -18.06 2.64 20.62
C GLY A 595 -17.77 3.14 19.21
N TRP A 596 -18.53 4.14 18.76
CA TRP A 596 -18.45 4.71 17.41
C TRP A 596 -17.49 5.90 17.30
N ALA A 597 -17.02 6.44 18.43
CA ALA A 597 -16.13 7.60 18.44
C ALA A 597 -14.71 7.20 18.01
N THR A 598 -14.17 7.96 17.07
CA THR A 598 -12.85 7.77 16.45
C THR A 598 -11.95 9.00 16.68
N THR A 599 -10.67 8.89 16.34
CA THR A 599 -9.73 10.03 16.39
C THR A 599 -10.15 11.17 15.46
N LYS A 600 -10.91 10.88 14.40
CA LYS A 600 -11.51 11.90 13.53
C LYS A 600 -12.53 12.75 14.28
N ASP A 601 -13.35 12.15 15.13
CA ASP A 601 -14.34 12.88 15.92
C ASP A 601 -13.68 13.86 16.90
N LEU A 602 -12.50 13.51 17.43
CA LEU A 602 -11.74 14.39 18.32
C LEU A 602 -11.32 15.69 17.62
N ILE A 603 -10.78 15.59 16.42
CA ILE A 603 -10.35 16.79 15.67
C ILE A 603 -11.53 17.58 15.11
N LEU A 604 -12.64 16.92 14.74
CA LEU A 604 -13.88 17.60 14.35
C LEU A 604 -14.49 18.41 15.51
N TYR A 605 -14.49 17.83 16.71
CA TYR A 605 -14.90 18.51 17.94
C TYR A 605 -13.96 19.68 18.28
N LEU A 606 -12.65 19.47 18.18
CA LEU A 606 -11.67 20.52 18.43
C LEU A 606 -11.77 21.66 17.39
N ALA A 607 -12.03 21.34 16.12
CA ALA A 607 -12.28 22.33 15.08
C ALA A 607 -13.52 23.18 15.39
N GLY A 608 -14.57 22.57 15.94
CA GLY A 608 -15.74 23.32 16.43
C GLY A 608 -15.44 24.25 17.59
N LYS A 609 -14.55 23.87 18.50
CA LYS A 609 -14.12 24.74 19.62
C LYS A 609 -13.19 25.87 19.18
N LEU A 610 -12.19 25.56 18.36
CA LEU A 610 -11.17 26.52 17.94
C LEU A 610 -11.63 27.40 16.79
N THR A 611 -12.64 26.99 16.02
CA THR A 611 -13.01 27.56 14.72
C THR A 611 -11.88 27.49 13.69
N VAL A 612 -12.12 27.91 12.45
CA VAL A 612 -11.06 27.99 11.41
C VAL A 612 -9.91 28.95 11.75
N ARG A 613 -10.03 29.76 12.81
CA ARG A 613 -9.08 30.83 13.16
C ARG A 613 -8.25 30.56 14.41
N GLY A 614 -8.72 29.72 15.33
CA GLY A 614 -8.16 29.59 16.69
C GLY A 614 -6.73 29.07 16.77
N GLY A 615 -6.25 28.39 15.72
CA GLY A 615 -4.88 27.90 15.61
C GLY A 615 -3.91 28.85 14.91
N THR A 616 -4.36 29.99 14.37
CA THR A 616 -3.53 30.87 13.54
C THR A 616 -2.29 31.36 14.29
N GLY A 617 -1.10 31.03 13.77
CA GLY A 617 0.19 31.41 14.39
C GLY A 617 0.55 30.58 15.63
N ARG A 618 -0.14 29.45 15.86
CA ARG A 618 0.08 28.55 16.98
C ARG A 618 0.49 27.15 16.50
N ILE A 619 1.17 26.40 17.36
CA ILE A 619 1.34 24.94 17.24
C ILE A 619 0.41 24.29 18.25
N ILE A 620 -0.33 23.27 17.81
CA ILE A 620 -1.18 22.47 18.70
C ILE A 620 -0.37 21.28 19.18
N GLU A 621 -0.06 21.25 20.47
CA GLU A 621 0.69 20.18 21.12
C GLU A 621 -0.27 19.36 21.99
N TYR A 622 -0.39 18.07 21.69
CA TYR A 622 -1.28 17.18 22.44
C TYR A 622 -0.48 16.45 23.53
N PHE A 623 -1.04 16.37 24.74
CA PHE A 623 -0.40 15.71 25.87
C PHE A 623 -1.43 15.06 26.80
N GLY A 624 -0.97 14.26 27.76
CA GLY A 624 -1.84 13.56 28.72
C GLY A 624 -2.02 12.07 28.44
N PRO A 625 -2.64 11.33 29.37
CA PRO A 625 -2.73 9.87 29.33
C PRO A 625 -3.51 9.35 28.11
N GLY A 626 -4.50 10.11 27.61
CA GLY A 626 -5.33 9.72 26.47
C GLY A 626 -4.55 9.58 25.16
N VAL A 627 -3.41 10.27 25.02
CA VAL A 627 -2.54 10.20 23.83
C VAL A 627 -1.93 8.81 23.66
N HIS A 628 -1.54 8.16 24.76
CA HIS A 628 -0.85 6.86 24.73
C HIS A 628 -1.76 5.71 24.28
N ASN A 629 -3.08 5.92 24.31
CA ASN A 629 -4.08 4.91 23.95
C ASN A 629 -4.56 5.05 22.48
N GLN A 630 -4.00 5.97 21.70
CA GLN A 630 -4.38 6.18 20.30
C GLN A 630 -3.39 5.53 19.33
N SER A 631 -3.89 5.04 18.19
CA SER A 631 -3.06 4.51 17.11
C SER A 631 -2.23 5.63 16.45
N CYS A 632 -1.06 5.30 15.91
CA CYS A 632 -0.18 6.27 15.26
C CYS A 632 -0.86 6.96 14.07
N THR A 633 -1.63 6.19 13.29
CA THR A 633 -2.42 6.68 12.15
C THR A 633 -3.56 7.56 12.61
N GLY A 634 -4.24 7.23 13.71
CA GLY A 634 -5.25 8.10 14.30
C GLY A 634 -4.69 9.44 14.80
N LEU A 635 -3.48 9.45 15.37
CA LEU A 635 -2.79 10.69 15.71
C LEU A 635 -2.43 11.52 14.46
N ALA A 636 -2.08 10.86 13.36
CA ALA A 636 -1.82 11.53 12.08
C ALA A 636 -3.09 12.20 11.53
N THR A 637 -4.26 11.55 11.63
CA THR A 637 -5.58 12.14 11.29
C THR A 637 -5.83 13.43 12.06
N ILE A 638 -5.60 13.44 13.37
CA ILE A 638 -5.78 14.63 14.22
C ILE A 638 -4.80 15.74 13.78
N SER A 639 -3.53 15.37 13.56
CA SER A 639 -2.50 16.32 13.16
C SER A 639 -2.77 16.95 11.79
N ASN A 640 -3.28 16.14 10.84
CA ASN A 640 -3.66 16.55 9.49
C ASN A 640 -4.70 17.67 9.52
N MET A 641 -5.81 17.46 10.25
CA MET A 641 -6.90 18.43 10.34
C MET A 641 -6.61 19.63 11.28
N GLY A 642 -5.44 19.66 11.92
CA GLY A 642 -4.93 20.88 12.55
C GLY A 642 -4.74 22.03 11.54
N ALA A 643 -4.56 21.72 10.25
CA ALA A 643 -4.47 22.74 9.20
C ALA A 643 -5.77 23.54 9.03
N GLU A 644 -6.92 22.92 9.28
CA GLU A 644 -8.25 23.52 9.12
C GLU A 644 -8.57 24.56 10.20
N VAL A 645 -7.94 24.48 11.37
CA VAL A 645 -8.03 25.50 12.42
C VAL A 645 -6.96 26.60 12.28
N GLY A 646 -6.18 26.57 11.19
CA GLY A 646 -5.12 27.53 10.90
C GLY A 646 -3.82 27.30 11.67
N ALA A 647 -3.64 26.14 12.32
CA ALA A 647 -2.42 25.81 13.04
C ALA A 647 -1.20 25.80 12.12
N THR A 648 -0.05 26.24 12.63
CA THR A 648 1.22 26.15 11.91
C THR A 648 1.59 24.69 11.66
N THR A 649 1.41 23.86 12.69
CA THR A 649 1.46 22.40 12.64
C THR A 649 0.88 21.85 13.95
N SER A 650 0.75 20.53 14.06
CA SER A 650 0.41 19.84 15.30
C SER A 650 1.42 18.73 15.58
N THR A 651 1.59 18.35 16.84
CA THR A 651 2.53 17.30 17.22
C THR A 651 2.13 16.56 18.50
N PHE A 652 2.71 15.37 18.68
CA PHE A 652 2.45 14.47 19.77
C PHE A 652 3.77 13.96 20.38
N PRO A 653 3.84 13.72 21.70
CA PRO A 653 4.99 13.06 22.31
C PRO A 653 5.16 11.65 21.75
N TYR A 654 6.42 11.19 21.70
CA TYR A 654 6.72 9.85 21.19
C TYR A 654 6.12 8.76 22.09
N THR A 655 5.33 7.85 21.49
CA THR A 655 4.62 6.77 22.20
C THR A 655 5.03 5.38 21.74
N SER A 656 4.65 4.35 22.52
CA SER A 656 4.83 2.94 22.14
C SER A 656 4.11 2.57 20.83
N ASN A 657 2.99 3.22 20.51
CA ASN A 657 2.25 2.95 19.28
C ASN A 657 2.97 3.51 18.05
N MET A 658 3.65 4.67 18.18
CA MET A 658 4.55 5.19 17.15
C MET A 658 5.75 4.26 16.94
N ARG A 659 6.32 3.71 18.02
CA ARG A 659 7.37 2.69 17.97
C ARG A 659 6.90 1.44 17.19
N SER A 660 5.73 0.90 17.53
CA SER A 660 5.14 -0.25 16.84
C SER A 660 4.91 0.03 15.35
N TYR A 661 4.44 1.23 15.01
CA TYR A 661 4.26 1.66 13.61
C TYR A 661 5.58 1.74 12.84
N LEU A 662 6.64 2.30 13.44
CA LEU A 662 7.98 2.32 12.85
C LEU A 662 8.51 0.89 12.60
N HIS A 663 8.28 -0.04 13.51
CA HIS A 663 8.64 -1.45 13.30
C HIS A 663 7.82 -2.11 12.18
N ALA A 664 6.50 -1.91 12.16
CA ALA A 664 5.61 -2.48 11.16
C ALA A 664 5.92 -1.99 9.73
N THR A 665 6.42 -0.76 9.60
CA THR A 665 6.85 -0.15 8.32
C THR A 665 8.33 -0.43 7.99
N GLY A 666 9.00 -1.31 8.73
CA GLY A 666 10.39 -1.72 8.45
C GLY A 666 11.46 -0.72 8.87
N ARG A 667 11.13 0.29 9.69
CA ARG A 667 12.01 1.37 10.19
C ARG A 667 12.49 1.13 11.62
N GLY A 668 12.74 -0.12 11.99
CA GLY A 668 13.22 -0.50 13.33
C GLY A 668 14.46 0.25 13.83
N PRO A 669 15.49 0.53 13.01
CA PRO A 669 16.64 1.35 13.43
C PRO A 669 16.28 2.79 13.80
N VAL A 670 15.31 3.41 13.12
CA VAL A 670 14.82 4.77 13.45
C VAL A 670 14.14 4.76 14.81
N ALA A 671 13.35 3.71 15.09
CA ALA A 671 12.70 3.53 16.39
C ALA A 671 13.73 3.38 17.54
N GLN A 672 14.83 2.66 17.32
CA GLN A 672 15.90 2.52 18.30
C GLN A 672 16.59 3.86 18.60
N ALA A 673 16.92 4.64 17.56
CA ALA A 673 17.49 5.97 17.74
C ALA A 673 16.52 6.94 18.45
N ALA A 674 15.22 6.84 18.15
CA ALA A 674 14.18 7.60 18.84
C ALA A 674 14.05 7.18 20.32
N ASP A 675 14.13 5.88 20.64
CA ASP A 675 14.10 5.39 22.02
C ASP A 675 15.27 5.97 22.84
N GLU A 676 16.47 6.07 22.25
CA GLU A 676 17.65 6.68 22.90
C GLU A 676 17.49 8.19 23.14
N ALA A 677 16.90 8.92 22.18
CA ALA A 677 16.61 10.34 22.32
C ALA A 677 15.47 10.60 23.33
N ALA A 678 14.44 9.74 23.35
CA ALA A 678 13.35 9.79 24.31
C ALA A 678 13.84 9.54 25.74
N ALA A 679 14.77 8.60 25.94
CA ALA A 679 15.40 8.35 27.23
C ALA A 679 16.17 9.56 27.80
N GLN A 680 16.64 10.45 26.92
CA GLN A 680 17.27 11.73 27.29
C GLN A 680 16.25 12.89 27.47
N GLY A 681 14.95 12.61 27.34
CA GLY A 681 13.88 13.59 27.49
C GLY A 681 13.74 14.57 26.31
N PHE A 682 14.22 14.21 25.11
CA PHE A 682 14.09 15.06 23.92
C PHE A 682 12.69 15.01 23.30
N LEU A 683 12.07 13.83 23.26
CA LEU A 683 10.82 13.55 22.52
C LEU A 683 9.53 13.65 23.37
N SER A 684 9.60 14.36 24.48
CA SER A 684 8.47 14.71 25.35
C SER A 684 8.61 16.15 25.84
N ALA A 685 7.52 16.77 26.30
CA ALA A 685 7.60 18.06 26.98
C ALA A 685 8.37 17.95 28.31
N ASP A 686 9.01 19.03 28.76
CA ASP A 686 9.60 19.08 30.10
C ASP A 686 8.50 19.12 31.18
N GLU A 687 8.79 18.60 32.37
CA GLU A 687 7.88 18.71 33.51
C GLU A 687 7.69 20.19 33.89
N GLY A 688 6.43 20.64 33.99
CA GLY A 688 6.09 22.04 34.24
C GLY A 688 6.22 22.97 33.02
N ALA A 689 6.26 22.43 31.80
CA ALA A 689 6.23 23.25 30.58
C ALA A 689 4.94 24.11 30.51
N GLU A 690 5.12 25.40 30.23
CA GLU A 690 4.02 26.37 30.15
C GLU A 690 3.46 26.45 28.72
N TYR A 691 2.15 26.23 28.60
CA TYR A 691 1.36 26.42 27.38
C TYR A 691 0.69 27.79 27.39
N ASP A 692 0.59 28.46 26.23
CA ASP A 692 -0.09 29.76 26.13
C ASP A 692 -1.61 29.63 26.34
N GLU A 693 -2.17 28.49 25.98
CA GLU A 693 -3.56 28.11 26.17
C GLU A 693 -3.64 26.60 26.39
N VAL A 694 -4.50 26.14 27.30
CA VAL A 694 -4.73 24.72 27.56
C VAL A 694 -6.20 24.39 27.32
N ILE A 695 -6.46 23.36 26.51
CA ILE A 695 -7.79 22.83 26.23
C ILE A 695 -7.85 21.40 26.76
N GLU A 696 -8.74 21.16 27.71
CA GLU A 696 -8.97 19.82 28.27
C GLU A 696 -10.10 19.11 27.52
N ILE A 697 -9.86 17.85 27.14
CA ILE A 697 -10.84 17.00 26.46
C ILE A 697 -10.84 15.62 27.10
N ASN A 698 -12.03 15.17 27.54
CA ASN A 698 -12.27 13.81 27.99
C ASN A 698 -12.76 12.95 26.81
N LEU A 699 -11.94 12.00 26.37
CA LEU A 699 -12.22 11.11 25.24
C LEU A 699 -13.41 10.17 25.51
N SER A 700 -13.72 9.88 26.78
CA SER A 700 -14.83 8.98 27.14
C SER A 700 -16.20 9.65 27.07
N GLU A 701 -16.25 10.97 27.01
CA GLU A 701 -17.49 11.75 26.84
C GLU A 701 -17.73 12.16 25.38
N LEU A 702 -16.77 11.86 24.49
CA LEU A 702 -16.86 12.24 23.10
C LEU A 702 -17.81 11.32 22.33
N GLU A 703 -18.81 11.91 21.68
CA GLU A 703 -19.68 11.21 20.72
C GLU A 703 -19.26 11.52 19.27
N PRO A 704 -19.62 10.67 18.29
CA PRO A 704 -19.35 10.94 16.89
C PRO A 704 -19.88 12.30 16.45
N THR A 705 -19.10 13.04 15.66
CA THR A 705 -19.40 14.43 15.28
C THR A 705 -19.34 14.60 13.77
N ILE A 706 -20.27 15.37 13.21
CA ILE A 706 -20.33 15.69 11.78
C ILE A 706 -20.17 17.20 11.60
N ASN A 707 -19.21 17.62 10.76
CA ASN A 707 -18.96 19.05 10.50
C ASN A 707 -19.42 19.47 9.10
N GLY A 708 -20.10 20.61 8.97
CA GLY A 708 -20.49 21.18 7.67
C GLY A 708 -21.87 21.83 7.65
N PRO A 709 -22.35 22.31 6.48
CA PRO A 709 -21.98 21.83 5.14
C PRO A 709 -20.94 22.64 4.34
N PHE A 710 -20.52 23.82 4.81
CA PHE A 710 -19.65 24.72 4.02
C PHE A 710 -18.36 25.14 4.73
N THR A 711 -18.23 24.82 6.01
CA THR A 711 -17.03 25.09 6.80
C THR A 711 -16.67 23.87 7.64
N PRO A 712 -15.38 23.62 7.88
CA PRO A 712 -14.92 22.45 8.61
C PRO A 712 -15.09 22.61 10.14
N ASP A 713 -15.49 23.77 10.64
CA ASP A 713 -15.67 24.08 12.06
C ASP A 713 -17.13 24.07 12.53
N LEU A 714 -18.10 23.95 11.63
CA LEU A 714 -19.51 23.85 12.02
C LEU A 714 -19.80 22.44 12.54
N ALA A 715 -19.46 22.18 13.80
CA ALA A 715 -19.51 20.86 14.42
C ALA A 715 -20.87 20.57 15.06
N THR A 716 -21.49 19.47 14.63
CA THR A 716 -22.77 19.00 15.15
C THR A 716 -22.63 17.55 15.62
N PRO A 717 -22.92 17.25 16.90
CA PRO A 717 -22.90 15.87 17.39
C PRO A 717 -23.93 15.00 16.65
N LEU A 718 -23.59 13.74 16.39
CA LEU A 718 -24.42 12.81 15.62
C LEU A 718 -25.83 12.65 16.21
N SER A 719 -25.96 12.66 17.55
CA SER A 719 -27.25 12.59 18.24
C SER A 719 -28.23 13.70 17.87
N LYS A 720 -27.73 14.88 17.48
CA LYS A 720 -28.54 16.07 17.14
C LYS A 720 -28.56 16.37 15.64
N PHE A 721 -27.76 15.66 14.85
CA PHE A 721 -27.59 15.98 13.43
C PHE A 721 -28.88 15.82 12.62
N GLY A 722 -29.68 14.79 12.89
CA GLY A 722 -30.96 14.58 12.21
C GLY A 722 -32.01 15.65 12.51
N GLU A 723 -31.99 16.24 13.71
CA GLU A 723 -32.85 17.38 14.06
C GLU A 723 -32.35 18.65 13.36
N PHE A 724 -31.03 18.87 13.37
CA PHE A 724 -30.39 20.00 12.70
C PHE A 724 -30.70 20.05 11.19
N VAL A 725 -30.63 18.91 10.49
CA VAL A 725 -30.98 18.82 9.06
C VAL A 725 -32.44 19.23 8.81
N LYS A 726 -33.36 18.84 9.70
CA LYS A 726 -34.79 19.19 9.61
C LYS A 726 -35.04 20.66 9.90
N GLU A 727 -34.38 21.23 10.90
CA GLU A 727 -34.50 22.65 11.27
C GLU A 727 -34.00 23.58 10.15
N GLN A 728 -32.94 23.19 9.45
CA GLN A 728 -32.40 23.96 8.32
C GLN A 728 -33.19 23.77 7.02
N GLY A 729 -34.16 22.85 6.99
CA GLY A 729 -34.99 22.59 5.81
C GLY A 729 -34.25 21.94 4.64
N TRP A 730 -33.15 21.23 4.91
CA TRP A 730 -32.36 20.57 3.87
C TRP A 730 -33.00 19.25 3.43
N LYS A 731 -32.74 18.85 2.18
CA LYS A 731 -33.15 17.54 1.68
C LYS A 731 -32.41 16.45 2.43
N ASP A 732 -33.15 15.51 2.98
CA ASP A 732 -32.62 14.39 3.77
C ASP A 732 -31.98 13.28 2.90
N GLU A 733 -31.76 13.51 1.62
CA GLU A 733 -31.21 12.52 0.68
C GLU A 733 -29.68 12.64 0.60
N LEU A 734 -28.98 11.55 0.95
CA LEU A 734 -27.53 11.44 0.80
C LEU A 734 -27.18 10.99 -0.62
N SER A 735 -26.50 11.85 -1.39
CA SER A 735 -26.18 11.59 -2.80
C SER A 735 -24.87 10.84 -3.03
N ALA A 736 -23.89 11.03 -2.14
CA ALA A 736 -22.58 10.36 -2.11
C ALA A 736 -21.90 10.60 -0.73
N GLY A 737 -20.71 10.04 -0.46
CA GLY A 737 -20.21 9.75 0.90
C GLY A 737 -18.74 9.31 0.91
N LEU A 738 -17.85 10.06 0.34
CA LEU A 738 -16.55 9.56 -0.10
C LEU A 738 -15.61 9.21 1.08
N ILE A 739 -14.95 8.05 1.05
CA ILE A 739 -14.01 7.61 2.09
C ILE A 739 -12.57 7.53 1.57
N GLY A 740 -11.59 7.78 2.44
CA GLY A 740 -10.16 7.77 2.10
C GLY A 740 -9.51 9.17 2.14
N SER A 741 -8.67 9.47 1.14
CA SER A 741 -7.79 10.66 1.09
C SER A 741 -6.69 10.65 2.17
N CYS A 742 -5.80 11.65 2.19
CA CYS A 742 -4.69 11.73 3.14
C CYS A 742 -5.08 11.72 4.62
N THR A 743 -6.33 12.02 4.95
CA THR A 743 -6.79 12.20 6.34
C THR A 743 -7.26 10.90 6.99
N ASN A 744 -7.94 10.00 6.25
CA ASN A 744 -8.56 8.78 6.76
C ASN A 744 -8.51 7.65 5.71
N SER A 745 -7.29 7.29 5.27
CA SER A 745 -7.06 6.18 4.33
C SER A 745 -6.10 5.12 4.87
N SER A 746 -6.05 4.99 6.20
CA SER A 746 -5.23 3.98 6.87
C SER A 746 -5.88 2.60 6.80
N TYR A 747 -5.14 1.54 7.14
CA TYR A 747 -5.67 0.17 7.19
C TYR A 747 -6.87 0.02 8.16
N GLU A 748 -6.99 0.90 9.16
CA GLU A 748 -8.01 0.87 10.21
C GLU A 748 -9.40 1.36 9.73
N ASP A 749 -9.48 1.98 8.54
CA ASP A 749 -10.67 2.67 8.02
C ASP A 749 -11.18 1.98 6.71
N MET A 750 -12.49 1.66 6.52
CA MET A 750 -13.28 1.65 5.21
C MET A 750 -14.43 0.59 5.07
N VAL A 751 -15.71 0.98 4.70
CA VAL A 751 -16.80 0.27 3.89
C VAL A 751 -17.85 1.26 3.23
N PRO A 752 -18.85 0.89 2.37
CA PRO A 752 -19.01 1.28 0.95
C PRO A 752 -19.12 2.78 0.61
N PHE A 753 -18.28 3.19 -0.33
CA PHE A 753 -18.31 4.45 -1.08
C PHE A 753 -17.22 4.47 -2.14
N LEU A 754 -17.09 5.55 -2.91
CA LEU A 754 -15.81 5.88 -3.56
C LEU A 754 -14.71 5.80 -2.49
N CYS A 755 -13.80 4.85 -2.66
CA CYS A 755 -12.77 4.52 -1.70
C CYS A 755 -11.41 4.80 -2.33
N THR A 756 -10.63 5.69 -1.71
CA THR A 756 -9.30 6.06 -2.17
C THR A 756 -8.25 5.53 -1.18
N PRO A 757 -7.49 4.47 -1.54
CA PRO A 757 -6.35 4.05 -0.72
C PRO A 757 -5.27 5.14 -0.68
N GLY A 758 -4.62 5.31 0.48
CA GLY A 758 -3.63 6.36 0.67
C GLY A 758 -2.29 6.08 -0.01
N SER A 759 -1.95 4.81 -0.23
CA SER A 759 -0.72 4.38 -0.91
C SER A 759 -0.89 3.03 -1.58
N GLU A 760 0.04 2.70 -2.47
CA GLU A 760 0.11 1.37 -3.09
C GLU A 760 0.36 0.27 -2.07
N GLN A 761 1.11 0.58 -1.00
CA GLN A 761 1.31 -0.34 0.12
C GLN A 761 -0.03 -0.67 0.82
N ILE A 762 -0.86 0.34 1.08
CA ILE A 762 -2.18 0.13 1.67
C ILE A 762 -3.09 -0.63 0.70
N ARG A 763 -3.16 -0.24 -0.58
CA ARG A 763 -3.97 -0.93 -1.59
C ARG A 763 -3.63 -2.41 -1.70
N ALA A 764 -2.34 -2.74 -1.79
CA ALA A 764 -1.88 -4.12 -1.88
C ALA A 764 -2.12 -4.92 -0.60
N THR A 765 -2.05 -4.27 0.56
CA THR A 765 -2.36 -4.91 1.86
C THR A 765 -3.86 -5.19 1.98
N MET A 766 -4.72 -4.24 1.57
CA MET A 766 -6.18 -4.42 1.52
C MET A 766 -6.60 -5.53 0.58
N GLU A 767 -5.94 -5.65 -0.59
CA GLU A 767 -6.20 -6.71 -1.55
C GLU A 767 -5.79 -8.08 -1.01
N ARG A 768 -4.63 -8.19 -0.36
CA ARG A 768 -4.17 -9.42 0.31
C ARG A 768 -5.16 -9.87 1.39
N ASP A 769 -5.68 -8.92 2.16
CA ASP A 769 -6.55 -9.21 3.31
C ASP A 769 -8.05 -9.30 2.93
N ASN A 770 -8.36 -9.33 1.63
CA ASN A 770 -9.71 -9.43 1.06
C ASN A 770 -10.67 -8.28 1.43
N VAL A 771 -10.14 -7.16 1.93
CA VAL A 771 -10.95 -5.96 2.22
C VAL A 771 -11.51 -5.39 0.93
N THR A 772 -10.67 -5.30 -0.12
CA THR A 772 -11.07 -4.78 -1.44
C THR A 772 -12.25 -5.53 -2.04
N SER A 773 -12.28 -6.86 -1.96
CA SER A 773 -13.41 -7.65 -2.45
C SER A 773 -14.69 -7.37 -1.66
N THR A 774 -14.60 -7.31 -0.32
CA THR A 774 -15.75 -6.99 0.53
C THR A 774 -16.33 -5.61 0.21
N LEU A 775 -15.47 -4.62 -0.07
CA LEU A 775 -15.89 -3.29 -0.52
C LEU A 775 -16.61 -3.33 -1.87
N GLN A 776 -16.07 -4.06 -2.84
CA GLN A 776 -16.68 -4.16 -4.17
C GLN A 776 -18.02 -4.89 -4.13
N ASP A 777 -18.17 -5.91 -3.26
CA ASP A 777 -19.41 -6.66 -3.07
C ASP A 777 -20.56 -5.79 -2.57
N VAL A 778 -20.27 -4.76 -1.75
CA VAL A 778 -21.27 -3.80 -1.25
C VAL A 778 -21.49 -2.61 -2.19
N GLY A 779 -20.90 -2.64 -3.40
CA GLY A 779 -21.08 -1.61 -4.43
C GLY A 779 -20.10 -0.43 -4.35
N ALA A 780 -19.02 -0.55 -3.57
CA ALA A 780 -17.97 0.48 -3.50
C ALA A 780 -17.10 0.49 -4.77
N VAL A 781 -16.71 1.67 -5.24
CA VAL A 781 -15.74 1.82 -6.33
C VAL A 781 -14.40 2.24 -5.75
N VAL A 782 -13.40 1.39 -5.90
CA VAL A 782 -12.02 1.70 -5.48
C VAL A 782 -11.34 2.57 -6.53
N LEU A 783 -10.96 3.77 -6.11
CA LEU A 783 -10.29 4.79 -6.91
C LEU A 783 -8.77 4.61 -6.87
N ALA A 784 -8.06 5.33 -7.74
CA ALA A 784 -6.60 5.33 -7.76
C ALA A 784 -6.02 5.89 -6.46
N ASN A 785 -4.79 5.50 -6.11
CA ASN A 785 -4.06 5.97 -4.93
C ASN A 785 -3.60 7.43 -5.12
N ALA A 786 -4.54 8.37 -5.12
CA ALA A 786 -4.34 9.78 -5.48
C ALA A 786 -5.35 10.67 -4.72
N CYS A 787 -5.15 11.99 -4.70
CA CYS A 787 -6.03 12.91 -3.96
C CYS A 787 -7.51 12.81 -4.39
N GLY A 788 -7.75 12.60 -5.69
CA GLY A 788 -9.06 12.39 -6.29
C GLY A 788 -10.10 13.47 -5.90
N PRO A 789 -11.29 13.04 -5.43
CA PRO A 789 -12.39 13.94 -5.05
C PRO A 789 -12.11 14.92 -3.89
N CYS A 790 -11.01 14.76 -3.14
CA CYS A 790 -10.63 15.67 -2.05
C CYS A 790 -10.29 17.09 -2.54
N ILE A 791 -9.67 17.20 -3.72
CA ILE A 791 -9.33 18.48 -4.34
C ILE A 791 -10.30 18.88 -5.44
N GLY A 792 -11.13 17.94 -5.89
CA GLY A 792 -12.37 18.03 -6.66
C GLY A 792 -12.36 18.76 -8.00
N GLN A 793 -11.84 19.98 -8.07
CA GLN A 793 -11.97 20.90 -9.19
C GLN A 793 -11.29 20.42 -10.49
N MET A 794 -10.42 19.41 -10.42
CA MET A 794 -9.82 18.76 -11.60
C MET A 794 -9.95 17.24 -11.61
N GLN A 795 -10.55 16.62 -10.58
CA GLN A 795 -10.36 15.18 -10.34
C GLN A 795 -11.62 14.38 -10.02
N TRP A 796 -12.82 14.98 -9.95
CA TRP A 796 -14.06 14.19 -9.91
C TRP A 796 -15.06 14.70 -10.94
N LYS A 797 -15.26 13.93 -12.02
CA LYS A 797 -16.20 14.29 -13.10
C LYS A 797 -17.61 13.78 -12.80
N ARG A 798 -18.33 14.47 -11.92
CA ARG A 798 -19.75 14.22 -11.67
C ARG A 798 -20.61 14.87 -12.77
N LYS A 799 -21.35 14.06 -13.54
CA LYS A 799 -22.17 14.54 -14.68
C LYS A 799 -23.67 14.64 -14.33
N ASP A 800 -24.11 13.92 -13.32
CA ASP A 800 -25.50 13.70 -12.90
C ASP A 800 -26.11 14.87 -12.09
N LYS A 801 -25.30 15.68 -11.39
CA LYS A 801 -25.78 16.68 -10.41
C LYS A 801 -25.27 18.11 -10.61
N ARG A 802 -24.99 18.51 -11.86
CA ARG A 802 -24.48 19.87 -12.14
C ARG A 802 -25.56 20.92 -11.94
N GLY A 803 -25.34 21.83 -10.98
CA GLY A 803 -26.25 22.96 -10.73
C GLY A 803 -27.48 22.61 -9.89
N GLU A 804 -27.56 21.40 -9.33
CA GLU A 804 -28.60 20.96 -8.40
C GLU A 804 -28.10 21.04 -6.96
N GLU A 805 -29.01 21.21 -6.00
CA GLU A 805 -28.71 21.01 -4.58
C GLU A 805 -28.65 19.51 -4.25
N ASN A 806 -27.54 19.09 -3.65
CA ASN A 806 -27.32 17.72 -3.20
C ASN A 806 -26.43 17.69 -1.96
N ALA A 807 -26.56 16.66 -1.13
CA ALA A 807 -25.70 16.44 0.02
C ALA A 807 -24.69 15.32 -0.23
N ILE A 808 -23.45 15.54 0.16
CA ILE A 808 -22.41 14.50 0.23
C ILE A 808 -21.84 14.45 1.65
N LEU A 809 -21.48 13.25 2.07
CA LEU A 809 -20.72 13.03 3.30
C LEU A 809 -19.28 12.68 2.90
N THR A 810 -18.25 12.99 3.67
CA THR A 810 -16.88 12.60 3.31
C THR A 810 -16.03 12.38 4.55
N SER A 811 -15.06 11.46 4.46
CA SER A 811 -14.02 11.30 5.49
C SER A 811 -12.83 12.24 5.30
N PHE A 812 -12.98 13.27 4.47
CA PHE A 812 -11.93 14.23 4.14
C PHE A 812 -11.80 15.32 5.22
N ASN A 813 -11.12 16.40 4.90
CA ASN A 813 -10.81 17.49 5.82
C ASN A 813 -11.45 18.83 5.43
N ARG A 814 -11.87 19.02 4.17
CA ARG A 814 -12.41 20.30 3.68
C ARG A 814 -13.73 20.13 2.94
N ASN A 815 -14.66 21.03 3.25
CA ASN A 815 -16.01 21.07 2.72
C ASN A 815 -16.43 22.46 2.20
N PHE A 816 -15.46 23.30 1.81
CA PHE A 816 -15.76 24.60 1.21
C PHE A 816 -16.62 24.46 -0.07
N LYS A 817 -17.40 25.50 -0.38
CA LYS A 817 -18.26 25.54 -1.58
C LYS A 817 -17.47 25.22 -2.85
N SER A 818 -18.06 24.40 -3.72
CA SER A 818 -17.50 23.96 -5.01
C SER A 818 -16.18 23.17 -4.93
N ARG A 819 -15.74 22.76 -3.72
CA ARG A 819 -14.45 22.09 -3.55
C ARG A 819 -14.37 20.72 -4.21
N ASN A 820 -15.38 19.87 -4.02
CA ASN A 820 -15.29 18.43 -4.33
C ASN A 820 -15.72 18.08 -5.76
N ASP A 821 -16.71 18.77 -6.31
CA ASP A 821 -17.30 18.46 -7.63
C ASP A 821 -17.42 19.70 -8.55
N GLY A 822 -16.98 20.87 -8.06
CA GLY A 822 -17.15 22.14 -8.77
C GLY A 822 -18.57 22.71 -8.74
N ASN A 823 -19.51 22.08 -8.03
CA ASN A 823 -20.88 22.56 -7.88
C ASN A 823 -21.04 23.42 -6.62
N ARG A 824 -21.56 24.65 -6.80
CA ARG A 824 -21.72 25.62 -5.70
C ARG A 824 -22.85 25.26 -4.72
N PHE A 825 -23.76 24.38 -5.14
CA PHE A 825 -24.94 23.98 -4.38
C PHE A 825 -24.75 22.66 -3.63
N THR A 826 -23.62 21.98 -3.81
CA THR A 826 -23.29 20.76 -3.07
C THR A 826 -23.01 21.09 -1.61
N MET A 827 -23.76 20.48 -0.70
CA MET A 827 -23.51 20.50 0.74
C MET A 827 -22.57 19.35 1.09
N ASN A 828 -21.40 19.63 1.67
CA ASN A 828 -20.44 18.60 2.05
C ASN A 828 -20.28 18.52 3.58
N PHE A 829 -20.54 17.34 4.13
CA PHE A 829 -20.39 17.04 5.54
C PHE A 829 -19.15 16.19 5.79
N LEU A 830 -18.37 16.51 6.81
CA LEU A 830 -17.16 15.80 7.21
C LEU A 830 -17.48 14.90 8.40
N ALA A 831 -17.15 13.62 8.31
CA ALA A 831 -17.36 12.65 9.38
C ALA A 831 -16.25 11.59 9.40
N SER A 832 -16.25 10.70 10.39
CA SER A 832 -15.36 9.54 10.40
C SER A 832 -15.74 8.55 9.29
N PRO A 833 -14.78 7.79 8.74
CA PRO A 833 -15.06 6.83 7.67
C PRO A 833 -16.12 5.81 8.08
N THR A 834 -16.16 5.39 9.34
CA THR A 834 -17.14 4.46 9.89
C THR A 834 -18.57 5.03 9.90
N ILE A 835 -18.74 6.32 10.22
CA ILE A 835 -20.03 7.00 10.14
C ILE A 835 -20.46 7.21 8.70
N VAL A 836 -19.51 7.60 7.84
CA VAL A 836 -19.76 7.77 6.40
C VAL A 836 -20.30 6.46 5.78
N THR A 837 -19.64 5.35 6.08
CA THR A 837 -20.03 3.99 5.73
C THR A 837 -21.45 3.66 6.17
N ALA A 838 -21.76 3.84 7.47
CA ALA A 838 -23.03 3.42 8.03
C ALA A 838 -24.19 4.26 7.47
N MET A 839 -23.98 5.57 7.30
CA MET A 839 -24.97 6.46 6.70
C MET A 839 -25.15 6.20 5.20
N ALA A 840 -24.10 5.76 4.48
CA ALA A 840 -24.17 5.38 3.07
C ALA A 840 -25.25 4.31 2.80
N PHE A 841 -25.34 3.29 3.67
CA PHE A 841 -26.34 2.23 3.57
C PHE A 841 -27.77 2.72 3.78
N SER A 842 -27.96 3.78 4.56
CA SER A 842 -29.29 4.35 4.81
C SER A 842 -29.78 5.25 3.68
N GLY A 843 -28.85 5.88 2.94
CA GLY A 843 -29.17 6.91 1.95
C GLY A 843 -29.77 8.19 2.53
N SER A 844 -29.77 8.35 3.87
CA SER A 844 -30.38 9.49 4.58
C SER A 844 -29.36 10.23 5.44
N LEU A 845 -29.49 11.56 5.53
CA LEU A 845 -28.67 12.39 6.42
C LEU A 845 -29.14 12.32 7.89
N SER A 846 -30.42 12.05 8.11
CA SER A 846 -31.02 12.01 9.44
C SER A 846 -30.87 10.67 10.16
N PHE A 847 -30.32 9.66 9.48
CA PHE A 847 -30.06 8.34 10.03
C PHE A 847 -28.96 8.37 11.10
N ASN A 848 -29.24 7.82 12.28
CA ASN A 848 -28.27 7.65 13.35
C ASN A 848 -27.90 6.16 13.55
N PRO A 849 -26.70 5.71 13.16
CA PRO A 849 -26.29 4.31 13.30
C PRO A 849 -26.21 3.80 14.74
N MET A 850 -26.15 4.69 15.74
CA MET A 850 -26.13 4.31 17.16
C MET A 850 -27.51 3.88 17.68
N THR A 851 -28.58 4.48 17.17
CA THR A 851 -29.95 4.28 17.69
C THR A 851 -30.82 3.50 16.72
N ASP A 852 -30.72 3.81 15.44
CA ASP A 852 -31.73 3.50 14.43
C ASP A 852 -31.53 2.11 13.82
N THR A 853 -32.54 1.65 13.09
CA THR A 853 -32.56 0.34 12.43
C THR A 853 -32.87 0.48 10.94
N LEU A 854 -32.28 -0.36 10.10
CA LEU A 854 -32.59 -0.47 8.67
C LEU A 854 -33.45 -1.70 8.40
N THR A 855 -34.38 -1.59 7.45
CA THR A 855 -35.18 -2.73 6.99
C THR A 855 -34.44 -3.47 5.87
N LEU A 856 -34.14 -4.75 6.09
CA LEU A 856 -33.51 -5.62 5.10
C LEU A 856 -34.51 -6.02 4.00
N PRO A 857 -34.05 -6.47 2.80
CA PRO A 857 -34.93 -6.95 1.74
C PRO A 857 -35.84 -8.13 2.12
N ASN A 858 -35.47 -8.89 3.16
CA ASN A 858 -36.26 -9.98 3.72
C ASN A 858 -37.33 -9.51 4.75
N GLY A 859 -37.40 -8.20 5.04
CA GLY A 859 -38.31 -7.60 6.00
C GLY A 859 -37.81 -7.59 7.45
N GLU A 860 -36.62 -8.12 7.74
CA GLU A 860 -36.03 -8.09 9.08
C GLU A 860 -35.41 -6.72 9.40
N LEU A 861 -35.36 -6.37 10.69
CA LEU A 861 -34.70 -5.15 11.15
C LEU A 861 -33.23 -5.42 11.45
N PHE A 862 -32.36 -4.63 10.86
CA PHE A 862 -30.91 -4.65 11.07
C PHE A 862 -30.47 -3.41 11.85
N LYS A 863 -29.57 -3.61 12.83
CA LYS A 863 -28.94 -2.52 13.58
C LYS A 863 -27.43 -2.66 13.50
N PHE A 864 -26.73 -1.56 13.20
CA PHE A 864 -25.27 -1.57 13.20
C PHE A 864 -24.71 -1.72 14.61
N SER A 865 -23.66 -2.52 14.74
CA SER A 865 -22.80 -2.56 15.91
C SER A 865 -21.58 -1.68 15.71
N PRO A 866 -21.00 -1.09 16.78
CA PRO A 866 -19.73 -0.38 16.70
C PRO A 866 -18.65 -1.26 16.04
N PRO A 867 -17.86 -0.72 15.08
CA PRO A 867 -16.82 -1.48 14.42
C PRO A 867 -15.67 -1.81 15.38
N ALA A 868 -15.08 -3.00 15.22
CA ALA A 868 -13.86 -3.40 15.92
C ALA A 868 -12.80 -3.79 14.88
N GLY A 869 -11.70 -3.02 14.81
CA GLY A 869 -10.61 -3.21 13.86
C GLY A 869 -9.28 -3.53 14.55
N GLN A 870 -8.25 -3.83 13.74
CA GLN A 870 -6.86 -3.90 14.19
C GLN A 870 -6.11 -2.67 13.69
N ASP A 871 -5.38 -1.99 14.57
CA ASP A 871 -4.58 -0.80 14.22
C ASP A 871 -3.52 -1.08 13.14
N LEU A 872 -2.95 -2.29 13.15
CA LEU A 872 -1.89 -2.72 12.23
C LEU A 872 -2.16 -4.14 11.71
N PRO A 873 -1.82 -4.44 10.46
CA PRO A 873 -1.97 -5.78 9.90
C PRO A 873 -1.06 -6.77 10.62
N SER A 874 -1.62 -7.87 11.14
CA SER A 874 -0.87 -8.88 11.90
C SER A 874 0.27 -9.56 11.10
N ALA A 875 0.13 -9.60 9.77
CA ALA A 875 1.13 -10.13 8.84
C ALA A 875 2.12 -9.07 8.30
N GLY A 876 2.03 -7.82 8.79
CA GLY A 876 2.80 -6.68 8.27
C GLY A 876 2.23 -6.10 6.97
N PHE A 877 2.86 -5.05 6.46
CA PHE A 877 2.45 -4.37 5.23
C PHE A 877 3.02 -5.05 3.97
N THR A 878 2.23 -5.12 2.92
CA THR A 878 2.65 -5.59 1.59
C THR A 878 3.07 -4.38 0.74
N PRO A 879 4.29 -4.32 0.18
CA PRO A 879 4.75 -3.13 -0.54
C PRO A 879 4.03 -2.88 -1.89
N GLY A 880 3.30 -3.85 -2.43
CA GLY A 880 2.61 -3.71 -3.72
C GLY A 880 3.59 -3.61 -4.91
N GLU A 881 3.23 -2.83 -5.92
CA GLU A 881 4.05 -2.66 -7.13
C GLU A 881 5.33 -1.83 -6.88
N ILE A 882 6.48 -2.51 -6.86
CA ILE A 882 7.80 -1.91 -6.58
C ILE A 882 8.19 -0.83 -7.61
N ALA A 883 7.66 -0.90 -8.83
CA ALA A 883 7.96 0.06 -9.90
C ALA A 883 7.57 1.52 -9.55
N PHE A 884 6.62 1.72 -8.63
CA PHE A 884 6.22 3.05 -8.18
C PHE A 884 7.18 3.70 -7.18
N TYR A 885 8.07 2.92 -6.56
CA TYR A 885 8.97 3.37 -5.50
C TYR A 885 10.27 3.95 -6.09
N PRO A 886 10.73 5.12 -5.61
CA PRO A 886 12.01 5.66 -6.02
C PRO A 886 13.18 4.85 -5.47
N SER A 887 14.35 4.98 -6.10
CA SER A 887 15.60 4.58 -5.47
C SER A 887 15.89 5.51 -4.27
N PRO A 888 16.20 4.99 -3.07
CA PRO A 888 16.50 5.82 -1.91
C PRO A 888 17.75 6.68 -2.13
N ASN A 889 17.68 7.97 -1.80
CA ASN A 889 18.78 8.94 -1.95
C ASN A 889 19.48 8.87 -3.33
N PRO A 890 18.80 9.21 -4.44
CA PRO A 890 19.37 9.12 -5.77
C PRO A 890 20.50 10.15 -5.95
N GLU A 891 21.63 9.72 -6.49
CA GLU A 891 22.74 10.62 -6.83
C GLU A 891 22.35 11.55 -8.00
N PRO A 892 22.68 12.86 -7.92
CA PRO A 892 22.35 13.81 -8.97
C PRO A 892 23.10 13.48 -10.27
N GLN A 893 22.43 13.70 -11.41
CA GLN A 893 23.02 13.56 -12.75
C GLN A 893 23.14 14.93 -13.42
N PRO A 894 24.26 15.66 -13.26
CA PRO A 894 24.39 17.04 -13.76
C PRO A 894 24.21 17.18 -15.28
N ASN A 895 24.57 16.13 -16.03
CA ASN A 895 24.46 16.07 -17.49
C ASN A 895 23.03 15.76 -17.98
N ALA A 896 22.10 15.41 -17.09
CA ALA A 896 20.71 15.20 -17.47
C ALA A 896 20.07 16.53 -17.88
N GLU A 897 19.39 16.53 -19.02
CA GLU A 897 18.60 17.65 -19.50
C GLU A 897 17.21 17.63 -18.85
N VAL A 898 16.73 18.81 -18.43
CA VAL A 898 15.36 18.97 -17.93
C VAL A 898 14.45 19.18 -19.14
N ILE A 899 13.44 18.34 -19.28
CA ILE A 899 12.57 18.33 -20.46
C ILE A 899 11.50 19.42 -20.32
N ILE A 900 11.63 20.49 -21.10
CA ILE A 900 10.60 21.54 -21.25
C ILE A 900 10.47 21.87 -22.74
N LYS A 901 9.27 21.72 -23.30
CA LYS A 901 9.00 22.03 -24.72
C LYS A 901 8.89 23.54 -24.93
N LYS A 902 9.46 24.06 -26.02
CA LYS A 902 9.43 25.51 -26.35
C LYS A 902 8.02 26.03 -26.64
N ASP A 903 7.14 25.17 -27.12
CA ASP A 903 5.74 25.46 -27.47
C ASP A 903 4.75 24.94 -26.41
N SER A 904 5.25 24.59 -25.22
CA SER A 904 4.42 24.08 -24.12
C SER A 904 3.32 25.08 -23.74
N GLN A 905 2.12 24.57 -23.51
CA GLN A 905 1.00 25.31 -22.90
C GLN A 905 0.85 24.97 -21.41
N ARG A 906 1.75 24.15 -20.85
CA ARG A 906 1.69 23.62 -19.48
C ARG A 906 2.84 24.10 -18.62
N LEU A 907 4.04 24.19 -19.18
CA LEU A 907 5.27 24.54 -18.48
C LEU A 907 5.95 25.73 -19.15
N GLU A 908 6.39 26.71 -18.36
CA GLU A 908 7.12 27.88 -18.84
C GLU A 908 8.26 28.20 -17.88
N LEU A 909 9.42 28.58 -18.41
CA LEU A 909 10.54 29.01 -17.59
C LEU A 909 10.22 30.37 -16.93
N LEU A 910 10.61 30.53 -15.68
CA LEU A 910 10.37 31.76 -14.96
C LEU A 910 11.33 32.87 -15.39
N GLU A 911 10.77 34.03 -15.73
CA GLU A 911 11.53 35.27 -15.86
C GLU A 911 11.63 35.96 -14.50
N PRO A 912 12.82 36.46 -14.10
CA PRO A 912 12.97 37.21 -12.86
C PRO A 912 12.08 38.46 -12.83
N PHE A 913 11.33 38.66 -11.74
CA PHE A 913 10.54 39.89 -11.56
C PHE A 913 11.45 41.12 -11.47
N SER A 914 11.02 42.23 -12.05
CA SER A 914 11.68 43.53 -11.85
C SER A 914 11.43 44.06 -10.44
N SER A 915 12.43 44.71 -9.84
CA SER A 915 12.22 45.41 -8.57
C SER A 915 11.56 46.77 -8.83
N PRO A 916 10.46 47.12 -8.13
CA PRO A 916 9.89 48.46 -8.21
C PRO A 916 10.76 49.51 -7.49
N PHE A 917 11.82 49.09 -6.78
CA PHE A 917 12.65 49.94 -5.92
C PHE A 917 14.00 50.31 -6.54
N LEU A 918 14.14 50.24 -7.86
CA LEU A 918 15.40 50.57 -8.55
C LEU A 918 15.72 52.08 -8.51
N ASP A 919 14.70 52.92 -8.70
CA ASP A 919 14.86 54.38 -8.79
C ASP A 919 14.44 55.13 -7.51
N ASN A 920 13.46 54.61 -6.77
CA ASN A 920 12.92 55.18 -5.53
C ASN A 920 12.64 54.06 -4.51
N LEU A 921 12.80 54.34 -3.21
CA LEU A 921 12.50 53.39 -2.14
C LEU A 921 11.02 53.44 -1.68
N GLU A 922 10.23 54.39 -2.18
CA GLU A 922 8.77 54.37 -2.07
C GLU A 922 8.12 53.65 -3.26
N LEU A 923 6.94 53.08 -3.05
CA LEU A 923 6.16 52.51 -4.15
C LEU A 923 5.61 53.62 -5.07
N PRO A 924 5.47 53.37 -6.39
CA PRO A 924 4.77 54.29 -7.27
C PRO A 924 3.30 54.42 -6.85
N ARG A 925 2.62 55.48 -7.30
CA ARG A 925 1.16 55.63 -7.14
C ARG A 925 0.43 54.39 -7.64
N LEU A 926 -0.32 53.73 -6.77
CA LEU A 926 -1.05 52.50 -7.08
C LEU A 926 -2.54 52.78 -7.20
N LYS A 927 -3.18 52.25 -8.24
CA LYS A 927 -4.64 52.29 -8.35
C LYS A 927 -5.26 51.12 -7.58
N VAL A 928 -6.29 51.37 -6.80
CA VAL A 928 -7.03 50.31 -6.10
C VAL A 928 -7.90 49.56 -7.10
N LEU A 929 -7.61 48.26 -7.28
CA LEU A 929 -8.34 47.43 -8.23
C LEU A 929 -9.75 47.08 -7.73
N MET A 930 -9.86 46.66 -6.46
CA MET A 930 -11.13 46.26 -5.84
C MET A 930 -11.01 46.10 -4.33
N ARG A 931 -12.17 45.98 -3.66
CA ARG A 931 -12.35 45.44 -2.31
C ARG A 931 -12.65 43.93 -2.34
N ALA A 932 -12.34 43.20 -1.25
CA ALA A 932 -12.54 41.73 -1.16
C ALA A 932 -13.98 41.26 -1.44
N ILE A 933 -14.99 42.02 -1.00
CA ILE A 933 -16.35 41.98 -1.53
C ILE A 933 -16.54 43.31 -2.22
N ASN A 934 -17.09 43.29 -3.44
CA ASN A 934 -17.31 44.51 -4.18
C ASN A 934 -18.56 45.20 -3.61
N ASP A 935 -18.44 45.81 -2.42
CA ASP A 935 -19.52 46.51 -1.71
C ASP A 935 -20.17 47.63 -2.57
N GLU A 936 -19.51 48.07 -3.64
CA GLU A 936 -20.01 49.06 -4.60
C GLU A 936 -21.02 48.48 -5.61
N GLY A 937 -21.01 47.16 -5.86
CA GLY A 937 -21.91 46.49 -6.82
C GLY A 937 -22.65 45.27 -6.28
N GLY A 938 -22.24 44.71 -5.14
CA GLY A 938 -22.80 43.48 -4.55
C GLY A 938 -22.37 42.18 -5.26
N ASP A 939 -21.71 42.27 -6.42
CA ASP A 939 -21.32 41.13 -7.25
C ASP A 939 -19.95 40.54 -6.87
N MET A 940 -19.88 39.21 -6.82
CA MET A 940 -18.63 38.47 -6.58
C MET A 940 -17.83 38.28 -7.88
N ASN A 941 -16.50 38.36 -7.80
CA ASN A 941 -15.54 38.16 -8.92
C ASN A 941 -15.57 39.19 -10.06
N VAL A 942 -16.17 40.36 -9.81
CA VAL A 942 -16.16 41.50 -10.74
C VAL A 942 -15.19 42.56 -10.22
N ALA A 943 -14.40 43.16 -11.11
CA ALA A 943 -13.56 44.31 -10.82
C ALA A 943 -13.91 45.48 -11.75
N PHE A 944 -13.69 46.71 -11.27
CA PHE A 944 -13.98 47.93 -12.02
C PHE A 944 -12.69 48.53 -12.57
N ASP A 945 -12.74 48.97 -13.82
CA ASP A 945 -11.68 49.69 -14.51
C ASP A 945 -12.21 51.05 -14.95
N HIS A 946 -12.14 52.05 -14.06
CA HIS A 946 -12.64 53.39 -14.33
C HIS A 946 -11.83 54.17 -15.40
N ASP A 947 -10.74 53.59 -15.93
CA ASP A 947 -9.87 54.19 -16.95
C ASP A 947 -10.01 53.49 -18.33
N THR A 948 -11.14 52.81 -18.59
CA THR A 948 -11.33 52.07 -19.85
C THR A 948 -11.33 52.99 -21.08
N PRO A 949 -10.64 52.60 -22.18
CA PRO A 949 -10.76 53.32 -23.46
C PRO A 949 -12.18 53.22 -24.02
N ASN A 950 -12.61 54.25 -24.77
CA ASN A 950 -13.95 54.36 -25.35
C ASN A 950 -14.41 53.05 -26.04
N GLY A 951 -15.46 52.42 -25.51
CA GLY A 951 -16.10 51.22 -26.09
C GLY A 951 -15.91 49.90 -25.33
N ALA A 952 -15.09 49.86 -24.27
CA ALA A 952 -14.99 48.69 -23.38
C ALA A 952 -15.91 48.83 -22.14
N SER A 953 -16.39 47.70 -21.61
CA SER A 953 -17.15 47.68 -20.35
C SER A 953 -16.26 48.11 -19.18
N GLU A 954 -16.76 49.02 -18.35
CA GLU A 954 -16.12 49.49 -17.11
C GLU A 954 -15.99 48.36 -16.07
N THR A 955 -16.77 47.28 -16.21
CA THR A 955 -16.74 46.08 -15.38
C THR A 955 -16.30 44.86 -16.18
N ASP A 956 -15.47 44.02 -15.56
CA ASP A 956 -15.06 42.71 -16.10
C ASP A 956 -14.61 41.79 -14.96
N THR A 957 -14.23 40.57 -15.27
CA THR A 957 -13.57 39.65 -14.34
C THR A 957 -12.23 40.21 -13.86
N ILE A 958 -11.87 39.92 -12.61
CA ILE A 958 -10.61 40.35 -11.98
C ILE A 958 -9.37 40.10 -12.87
N PRO A 959 -9.18 38.90 -13.49
CA PRO A 959 -8.01 38.66 -14.32
C PRO A 959 -7.98 39.51 -15.59
N ASN A 960 -9.13 39.82 -16.19
CA ASN A 960 -9.20 40.65 -17.39
C ASN A 960 -8.86 42.11 -17.09
N VAL A 961 -9.37 42.65 -15.97
CA VAL A 961 -8.98 44.00 -15.52
C VAL A 961 -7.48 44.07 -15.23
N ALA A 962 -6.94 43.09 -14.50
CA ALA A 962 -5.51 43.03 -14.19
C ALA A 962 -4.64 42.95 -15.46
N LYS A 963 -5.08 42.21 -16.49
CA LYS A 963 -4.44 42.21 -17.82
C LYS A 963 -4.45 43.60 -18.47
N ARG A 964 -5.58 44.32 -18.44
CA ARG A 964 -5.68 45.69 -18.98
C ARG A 964 -4.78 46.68 -18.24
N MET A 965 -4.67 46.55 -16.92
CA MET A 965 -3.73 47.37 -16.13
C MET A 965 -2.28 47.04 -16.49
N LYS A 966 -1.94 45.76 -16.64
CA LYS A 966 -0.60 45.33 -17.08
C LYS A 966 -0.23 45.86 -18.47
N THR A 967 -1.14 45.83 -19.46
CA THR A 967 -0.85 46.36 -20.80
C THR A 967 -0.63 47.89 -20.80
N ARG A 968 -1.24 48.60 -19.85
CA ARG A 968 -1.02 50.04 -19.61
C ARG A 968 0.19 50.35 -18.73
N SER A 969 0.93 49.33 -18.26
CA SER A 969 1.99 49.47 -17.25
C SER A 969 1.53 50.22 -15.99
N GLN A 970 0.27 50.05 -15.61
CA GLN A 970 -0.35 50.70 -14.46
C GLN A 970 -0.24 49.79 -13.23
N PRO A 971 0.59 50.14 -12.22
CA PRO A 971 0.70 49.35 -11.01
C PRO A 971 -0.55 49.55 -10.13
N TRP A 972 -0.90 48.50 -9.38
CA TRP A 972 -2.15 48.49 -8.62
C TRP A 972 -1.99 47.85 -7.24
N ALA A 973 -2.98 48.10 -6.40
CA ALA A 973 -3.09 47.58 -5.04
C ALA A 973 -4.43 46.87 -4.81
N LEU A 974 -4.45 45.96 -3.84
CA LEU A 974 -5.67 45.26 -3.42
C LEU A 974 -6.00 45.58 -1.96
N ILE A 975 -7.27 45.90 -1.69
CA ILE A 975 -7.77 46.10 -0.33
C ILE A 975 -8.67 44.93 0.04
N VAL A 976 -8.29 44.16 1.04
CA VAL A 976 -8.94 42.89 1.38
C VAL A 976 -9.42 42.85 2.82
N ASP A 977 -10.37 41.96 3.07
CA ASP A 977 -11.04 41.85 4.37
C ASP A 977 -10.23 40.96 5.34
N GLU A 978 -10.89 40.23 6.22
CA GLU A 978 -10.26 39.33 7.20
C GLU A 978 -9.79 38.00 6.60
N ASN A 979 -8.72 37.45 7.18
CA ASN A 979 -8.11 36.15 6.91
C ASN A 979 -7.82 35.90 5.42
N TYR A 980 -7.35 36.93 4.71
CA TYR A 980 -7.10 36.83 3.28
C TYR A 980 -6.04 35.77 2.97
N GLY A 981 -6.36 34.89 2.01
CA GLY A 981 -5.50 33.77 1.62
C GLY A 981 -5.65 32.51 2.46
N GLU A 982 -6.77 32.35 3.18
CA GLU A 982 -7.10 31.12 3.92
C GLU A 982 -7.06 29.86 3.03
N GLY A 983 -6.58 28.75 3.60
CA GLY A 983 -6.71 27.43 3.00
C GLY A 983 -5.43 26.85 2.39
N SER A 984 -5.37 26.72 1.05
CA SER A 984 -4.32 25.94 0.36
C SER A 984 -2.99 26.70 0.27
N ALA A 985 -1.86 25.98 0.43
CA ALA A 985 -0.50 26.54 0.40
C ALA A 985 -0.01 27.02 -1.00
N ARG A 986 -0.91 27.19 -1.97
CA ARG A 986 -0.56 27.50 -3.38
C ARG A 986 0.06 28.90 -3.51
N GLU A 987 1.35 28.94 -3.80
CA GLU A 987 2.09 30.20 -4.03
C GLU A 987 1.63 30.97 -5.29
N HIS A 988 0.92 30.31 -6.20
CA HIS A 988 0.28 30.93 -7.36
C HIS A 988 -0.64 32.10 -6.98
N ALA A 989 -1.24 32.06 -5.79
CA ALA A 989 -2.05 33.15 -5.25
C ALA A 989 -1.25 34.44 -5.00
N ALA A 990 0.08 34.36 -4.89
CA ALA A 990 0.97 35.52 -4.81
C ALA A 990 1.66 35.82 -6.15
N LEU A 991 2.05 34.77 -6.90
CA LEU A 991 2.69 34.92 -8.21
C LEU A 991 1.78 35.59 -9.24
N GLN A 992 0.50 35.22 -9.30
CA GLN A 992 -0.43 35.76 -10.30
C GLN A 992 -0.69 37.26 -10.11
N PRO A 993 -1.03 37.78 -8.91
CA PRO A 993 -1.11 39.22 -8.69
C PRO A 993 0.18 39.94 -9.04
N ARG A 994 1.34 39.38 -8.63
CA ARG A 994 2.64 39.97 -8.92
C ARG A 994 2.90 40.07 -10.42
N PHE A 995 2.63 38.99 -11.16
CA PHE A 995 2.78 38.94 -12.61
C PHE A 995 1.91 39.97 -13.33
N TYR A 996 0.72 40.29 -12.80
CA TYR A 996 -0.17 41.32 -13.34
C TYR A 996 0.11 42.74 -12.83
N GLY A 997 1.16 42.97 -12.04
CA GLY A 997 1.57 44.30 -11.62
C GLY A 997 1.05 44.76 -10.24
N CYS A 998 0.57 43.83 -9.41
CA CYS A 998 0.25 44.12 -8.01
C CYS A 998 1.54 44.29 -7.20
N ASN A 999 1.66 45.40 -6.48
CA ASN A 999 2.81 45.67 -5.60
C ASN A 999 2.43 45.77 -4.12
N LEU A 1000 1.16 45.98 -3.80
CA LEU A 1000 0.67 46.22 -2.44
C LEU A 1000 -0.65 45.49 -2.20
N ILE A 1001 -0.76 44.78 -1.07
CA ILE A 1001 -2.03 44.24 -0.58
C ILE A 1001 -2.21 44.70 0.87
N VAL A 1002 -3.37 45.28 1.17
CA VAL A 1002 -3.72 45.78 2.51
C VAL A 1002 -4.91 45.00 3.03
N ALA A 1003 -4.76 44.32 4.17
CA ALA A 1003 -5.79 43.46 4.74
C ALA A 1003 -6.17 43.86 6.15
N ARG A 1004 -7.39 43.47 6.58
CA ARG A 1004 -7.72 43.45 8.01
C ARG A 1004 -6.96 42.33 8.73
N SER A 1005 -6.75 41.21 8.06
CA SER A 1005 -5.82 40.15 8.48
C SER A 1005 -5.45 39.20 7.34
N PHE A 1006 -4.30 38.53 7.46
CA PHE A 1006 -3.82 37.53 6.50
C PHE A 1006 -3.70 36.13 7.12
N ALA A 1007 -3.87 35.11 6.28
CA ALA A 1007 -3.43 33.75 6.62
C ALA A 1007 -1.90 33.63 6.51
N ARG A 1008 -1.27 32.89 7.44
CA ARG A 1008 0.20 32.80 7.61
C ARG A 1008 0.96 32.49 6.32
N ILE A 1009 0.62 31.38 5.65
CA ILE A 1009 1.36 30.91 4.45
C ILE A 1009 1.23 31.93 3.32
N HIS A 1010 0.04 32.51 3.15
CA HIS A 1010 -0.20 33.47 2.10
C HIS A 1010 0.59 34.77 2.31
N GLU A 1011 0.63 35.29 3.54
CA GLU A 1011 1.45 36.46 3.88
C GLU A 1011 2.94 36.24 3.54
N THR A 1012 3.49 35.07 3.87
CA THR A 1012 4.87 34.72 3.51
C THR A 1012 5.06 34.66 1.99
N ASN A 1013 4.13 34.02 1.27
CA ASN A 1013 4.18 33.95 -0.20
C ASN A 1013 4.17 35.35 -0.84
N LEU A 1014 3.35 36.28 -0.34
CA LEU A 1014 3.34 37.66 -0.84
C LEU A 1014 4.72 38.33 -0.69
N LYS A 1015 5.32 38.22 0.50
CA LYS A 1015 6.66 38.75 0.77
C LYS A 1015 7.73 38.12 -0.12
N LYS A 1016 7.68 36.80 -0.33
CA LYS A 1016 8.60 36.06 -1.20
C LYS A 1016 8.54 36.54 -2.66
N GLN A 1017 7.36 36.91 -3.15
CA GLN A 1017 7.17 37.42 -4.52
C GLN A 1017 7.38 38.94 -4.64
N GLY A 1018 7.77 39.62 -3.56
CA GLY A 1018 8.02 41.06 -3.56
C GLY A 1018 6.75 41.92 -3.60
N ILE A 1019 5.61 41.37 -3.18
CA ILE A 1019 4.41 42.15 -2.86
C ILE A 1019 4.52 42.60 -1.41
N LEU A 1020 4.19 43.85 -1.11
CA LEU A 1020 4.14 44.37 0.25
C LEU A 1020 2.78 44.04 0.90
N PRO A 1021 2.71 43.18 1.93
CA PRO A 1021 1.50 43.03 2.74
C PRO A 1021 1.46 44.05 3.89
N LEU A 1022 0.36 44.80 4.01
CA LEU A 1022 0.11 45.73 5.10
C LEU A 1022 -1.18 45.37 5.86
N TRP A 1023 -1.17 45.60 7.17
CA TRP A 1023 -2.29 45.39 8.05
C TRP A 1023 -2.90 46.73 8.43
N PHE A 1024 -4.22 46.84 8.42
CA PHE A 1024 -4.90 48.00 9.01
C PHE A 1024 -4.65 48.06 10.51
N VAL A 1025 -4.22 49.21 11.03
CA VAL A 1025 -4.19 49.45 12.49
C VAL A 1025 -5.62 49.54 13.02
N ASN A 1026 -6.47 50.27 12.31
CA ASN A 1026 -7.90 50.32 12.58
C ASN A 1026 -8.69 49.60 11.48
N LYS A 1027 -9.33 48.47 11.82
CA LYS A 1027 -10.10 47.65 10.87
C LYS A 1027 -11.22 48.43 10.18
N SER A 1028 -11.79 49.47 10.81
CA SER A 1028 -12.85 50.28 10.17
C SER A 1028 -12.34 51.06 8.95
N ASP A 1029 -11.04 51.29 8.83
CA ASP A 1029 -10.46 52.03 7.70
C ASP A 1029 -10.60 51.29 6.37
N TYR A 1030 -10.82 49.98 6.40
CA TYR A 1030 -11.18 49.19 5.21
C TYR A 1030 -12.33 49.81 4.41
N SER A 1031 -13.36 50.32 5.09
CA SER A 1031 -14.57 50.86 4.44
C SER A 1031 -14.36 52.27 3.87
N ARG A 1032 -13.20 52.90 4.11
CA ARG A 1032 -12.86 54.25 3.65
C ARG A 1032 -12.16 54.26 2.30
N ILE A 1033 -11.71 53.11 1.81
CA ILE A 1033 -10.98 52.97 0.54
C ILE A 1033 -11.88 52.29 -0.49
N GLY A 1034 -12.17 52.98 -1.59
CA GLY A 1034 -13.03 52.50 -2.67
C GLY A 1034 -12.25 51.97 -3.88
N SER A 1035 -12.97 51.35 -4.81
CA SER A 1035 -12.41 51.00 -6.12
C SER A 1035 -12.01 52.26 -6.90
N GLY A 1036 -10.85 52.23 -7.54
CA GLY A 1036 -10.36 53.34 -8.36
C GLY A 1036 -9.67 54.48 -7.60
N ASP A 1037 -9.67 54.43 -6.26
CA ASP A 1037 -8.85 55.32 -5.43
C ASP A 1037 -7.36 55.11 -5.71
N VAL A 1038 -6.54 56.12 -5.40
CA VAL A 1038 -5.09 56.05 -5.54
C VAL A 1038 -4.46 55.94 -4.17
N VAL A 1039 -3.58 54.96 -3.98
CA VAL A 1039 -2.83 54.75 -2.73
C VAL A 1039 -1.33 54.95 -2.95
N GLU A 1040 -0.71 55.65 -2.01
CA GLU A 1040 0.73 55.91 -1.94
C GLU A 1040 1.25 55.45 -0.57
N THR A 1041 2.44 54.85 -0.54
CA THR A 1041 3.13 54.56 0.72
C THR A 1041 3.87 55.79 1.22
N VAL A 1042 3.87 56.02 2.53
CA VAL A 1042 4.64 57.06 3.20
C VAL A 1042 5.42 56.40 4.34
N GLY A 1043 6.76 56.43 4.26
CA GLY A 1043 7.65 55.86 5.27
C GLY A 1043 8.24 54.49 4.91
N LEU A 1044 7.85 53.89 3.77
CA LEU A 1044 8.45 52.64 3.29
C LEU A 1044 9.93 52.83 2.98
N ALA A 1045 10.34 54.02 2.53
CA ALA A 1045 11.74 54.33 2.27
C ALA A 1045 12.62 54.16 3.52
N GLU A 1046 12.11 54.49 4.72
CA GLU A 1046 12.83 54.31 5.97
C GLU A 1046 12.97 52.84 6.35
N VAL A 1047 11.90 52.05 6.14
CA VAL A 1047 11.92 50.60 6.35
C VAL A 1047 12.96 49.94 5.43
N LEU A 1048 12.97 50.28 4.14
CA LEU A 1048 13.94 49.76 3.18
C LEU A 1048 15.38 50.27 3.43
N ALA A 1049 15.54 51.40 4.12
CA ALA A 1049 16.82 51.93 4.58
C ALA A 1049 17.35 51.26 5.88
N ARG A 1050 16.81 50.09 6.23
CA ARG A 1050 17.20 49.24 7.38
C ARG A 1050 16.73 49.74 8.75
N LYS A 1051 15.59 50.44 8.81
CA LYS A 1051 14.87 50.71 10.06
C LYS A 1051 13.56 49.90 10.09
N PRO A 1052 13.60 48.61 10.44
CA PRO A 1052 12.42 47.73 10.38
C PRO A 1052 11.29 48.17 11.31
N GLU A 1053 11.56 48.98 12.32
CA GLU A 1053 10.59 49.59 13.25
C GLU A 1053 9.87 50.84 12.71
N ALA A 1054 10.25 51.35 11.53
CA ALA A 1054 9.59 52.52 10.94
C ALA A 1054 8.13 52.22 10.55
N VAL A 1055 7.25 53.21 10.76
CA VAL A 1055 5.82 53.06 10.46
C VAL A 1055 5.58 53.37 8.99
N ILE A 1056 4.75 52.54 8.34
CA ILE A 1056 4.26 52.79 6.99
C ILE A 1056 2.83 53.34 7.10
N ASN A 1057 2.60 54.53 6.59
CA ASN A 1057 1.26 55.08 6.40
C ASN A 1057 0.82 54.92 4.94
N LEU A 1058 -0.48 54.78 4.72
CA LEU A 1058 -1.09 54.83 3.40
C LEU A 1058 -1.76 56.16 3.20
N LYS A 1059 -1.28 56.94 2.25
CA LYS A 1059 -1.98 58.13 1.77
C LYS A 1059 -2.95 57.70 0.68
N VAL A 1060 -4.23 57.86 0.95
CA VAL A 1060 -5.33 57.53 0.04
C VAL A 1060 -5.84 58.82 -0.57
N THR A 1061 -5.93 58.87 -1.90
CA THR A 1061 -6.59 59.95 -2.65
C THR A 1061 -7.83 59.36 -3.29
N THR A 1062 -9.00 59.81 -2.84
CA THR A 1062 -10.28 59.35 -3.38
C THR A 1062 -10.50 59.89 -4.79
N ARG A 1063 -11.42 59.27 -5.53
CA ARG A 1063 -11.82 59.75 -6.87
C ARG A 1063 -12.29 61.21 -6.90
N ASP A 1064 -12.87 61.71 -5.80
CA ASP A 1064 -13.32 63.10 -5.66
C ASP A 1064 -12.17 64.08 -5.33
N GLY A 1065 -10.92 63.58 -5.25
CA GLY A 1065 -9.72 64.37 -5.00
C GLY A 1065 -9.43 64.66 -3.52
N GLN A 1066 -10.21 64.10 -2.58
CA GLN A 1066 -9.91 64.19 -1.15
C GLN A 1066 -8.77 63.26 -0.79
N SER A 1067 -7.81 63.73 0.01
CA SER A 1067 -6.70 62.90 0.48
C SER A 1067 -6.67 62.78 2.00
N PHE A 1068 -6.42 61.59 2.50
CA PHE A 1068 -6.25 61.31 3.93
C PHE A 1068 -5.21 60.21 4.14
N GLU A 1069 -4.64 60.15 5.34
CA GLU A 1069 -3.68 59.11 5.72
C GLU A 1069 -4.33 58.06 6.62
N ILE A 1070 -3.98 56.80 6.39
CA ILE A 1070 -4.35 55.65 7.22
C ILE A 1070 -3.06 55.04 7.80
N PRO A 1071 -2.98 54.86 9.14
CA PRO A 1071 -1.88 54.14 9.74
C PRO A 1071 -1.97 52.64 9.43
N THR A 1072 -0.84 52.05 9.05
CA THR A 1072 -0.73 50.60 8.80
C THR A 1072 0.38 49.95 9.61
N LYS A 1073 0.37 48.62 9.66
CA LYS A 1073 1.39 47.81 10.30
C LYS A 1073 1.94 46.79 9.32
N HIS A 1074 3.23 46.48 9.40
CA HIS A 1074 3.85 45.37 8.69
C HIS A 1074 4.52 44.39 9.67
N THR A 1075 4.87 43.22 9.16
CA THR A 1075 5.54 42.15 9.92
C THR A 1075 6.89 41.77 9.30
N LEU A 1076 7.44 42.59 8.39
CA LEU A 1076 8.70 42.35 7.69
C LEU A 1076 9.90 42.20 8.65
N SER A 1077 10.65 41.11 8.51
CA SER A 1077 11.99 40.94 9.12
C SER A 1077 13.07 41.69 8.33
N THR A 1078 14.27 41.82 8.91
CA THR A 1078 15.43 42.40 8.22
C THR A 1078 15.79 41.68 6.92
N ASP A 1079 15.59 40.35 6.85
CA ASP A 1079 15.84 39.57 5.64
C ASP A 1079 14.70 39.73 4.62
N GLN A 1080 13.45 39.78 5.07
CA GLN A 1080 12.29 40.03 4.20
C GLN A 1080 12.36 41.41 3.52
N ILE A 1081 12.94 42.42 4.17
CA ILE A 1081 13.23 43.73 3.57
C ILE A 1081 14.19 43.60 2.37
N LYS A 1082 15.19 42.71 2.46
CA LYS A 1082 16.13 42.45 1.35
C LYS A 1082 15.41 41.81 0.16
N TRP A 1083 14.48 40.89 0.42
CA TRP A 1083 13.68 40.24 -0.63
C TRP A 1083 12.82 41.27 -1.37
N LEU A 1084 12.12 42.12 -0.62
CA LEU A 1084 11.29 43.18 -1.18
C LEU A 1084 12.11 44.14 -2.06
N ARG A 1085 13.29 44.56 -1.57
CA ARG A 1085 14.22 45.42 -2.31
C ARG A 1085 14.76 44.78 -3.58
N ALA A 1086 15.05 43.47 -3.56
CA ALA A 1086 15.49 42.72 -4.72
C ALA A 1086 14.36 42.43 -5.73
N GLY A 1087 13.11 42.72 -5.39
CA GLY A 1087 11.92 42.47 -6.20
C GLY A 1087 11.32 41.08 -6.01
N SER A 1088 12.06 40.14 -5.42
CA SER A 1088 11.62 38.83 -4.92
C SER A 1088 12.73 38.18 -4.07
N ALA A 1089 12.37 37.17 -3.27
CA ALA A 1089 13.35 36.38 -2.53
C ALA A 1089 14.25 35.56 -3.46
N LEU A 1090 13.72 35.05 -4.58
CA LEU A 1090 14.50 34.31 -5.57
C LEU A 1090 15.59 35.17 -6.22
N ASN A 1091 15.28 36.44 -6.52
CA ASN A 1091 16.26 37.40 -7.02
C ASN A 1091 17.38 37.62 -6.00
N TYR A 1092 17.02 37.72 -4.71
CA TYR A 1092 17.98 37.85 -3.63
C TYR A 1092 18.88 36.61 -3.51
N ILE A 1093 18.32 35.40 -3.47
CA ILE A 1093 19.08 34.14 -3.42
C ILE A 1093 20.04 34.05 -4.61
N ARG A 1094 19.57 34.33 -5.83
CA ARG A 1094 20.42 34.33 -7.03
C ARG A 1094 21.56 35.34 -6.94
N SER A 1095 21.36 36.47 -6.27
CA SER A 1095 22.42 37.47 -6.04
C SER A 1095 23.49 37.02 -5.05
N GLN A 1096 23.17 36.09 -4.15
CA GLN A 1096 24.12 35.53 -3.16
C GLN A 1096 24.89 34.31 -3.70
N MET A 1097 24.36 33.66 -4.74
CA MET A 1097 24.92 32.44 -5.34
C MET A 1097 25.81 32.71 -6.57
N LYS A 1098 25.87 33.96 -7.04
CA LYS A 1098 26.86 34.44 -8.03
C LYS A 1098 28.12 34.87 -7.32
#